data_AF-A0AB34IUV9-F1
#
_entry.id   AF-A0AB34IUV9-F1
#
_cell.length_a   1.000
_cell.length_b   1.000
_cell.length_c   1.000
_cell.angle_alpha   90.00
_cell.angle_beta   90.00
_cell.angle_gamma   90.00
#
_symmetry.space_group_name_H-M   'P 1'
#
loop_
_entity.id
_entity.type
_entity.pdbx_description
1 polymer ?
#
loop_
_entity_poly.entity_id
_entity_poly.type
_entity_poly.pdbx_seq_one_letter_code
_entity_poly.pdbx_strand_id
1 'polypeptide(L)'
;MGLSKAYLVAYNTACLLGWGGALLLAILSLCDSGGDLTKVWGAAGVPLRAAQWAMLLEIVHALTGMVRSPVLTVIMQVSSRIGLLVVLLLAPALEASWPVGMMAISWSLAEVVRYAFYVNCLLGPGGQTGSLYPIFWLRYSAFAILYPSGISGEVLTLIGALSDETFKAAFDGWAIVALKFVLVMYIPASPFMYLNMVGNRKSAFKKRFAKPPPPPVGVEFPTDDKGGRSTSGVGKTVIATAIAATGVADAKASAERCAKERNWRFGYSAHIERLVRLSCESPEAACASAAAGLDWMYANMLFYSADKKLTGSVGETLDKIQASFHTGLIRGGGEARQGYRVPYDAGWHPTSPRPPPADKPLTGAALKAQALKWAEKGVIEPDAAAALCWTSDYFDGGGSLKDVYVVMIGAGSAMGPFPKLLEMGATVVAIDIPGNWGKGARATSSLWRRLCTTAKNSPGSLVFPLSKPQSEYANEEEMYQGAGCDLMKQPAEIANWLCEWQKTIPSTAKVIIGNYTYLDGELHVKLALCSDYCIKRLRAARPSTGVAFLCTPTDIHVCTDASDQAARANYGSGFGSFGLEKLAHFLSGGKFLIPNFNAPVVTREGKQVKYVDGIALAQGPNYALAKRMQHWRAMLEFQAGAVVSSMVAPSTATLSVLHNKSFAWVYGGMPYFKYEIFKQDTTNAVMAAMLMHDILNKDSPKNPANKAKHHIENPIELFSTQAVHGGLWRSPYKVDSIGEVSALIYFASLAKPYLLFFSAAAVAWSLY
;
A
#
# COMPACT_ATOMS: atom_id res chain seq x y z
N MET A 1 23.92 -30.18 1.27
CA MET A 1 23.92 -28.79 1.79
C MET A 1 24.56 -27.90 0.72
N GLY A 2 23.94 -26.80 0.30
CA GLY A 2 24.51 -25.93 -0.75
C GLY A 2 25.81 -25.22 -0.28
N LEU A 3 26.69 -24.85 -1.23
CA LEU A 3 28.02 -24.30 -0.96
C LEU A 3 27.99 -23.04 -0.07
N SER A 4 27.07 -22.11 -0.35
CA SER A 4 26.87 -20.90 0.46
C SER A 4 26.44 -21.22 1.89
N LYS A 5 25.57 -22.22 2.09
CA LYS A 5 25.13 -22.64 3.42
C LYS A 5 26.28 -23.30 4.20
N ALA A 6 27.12 -24.11 3.54
CA ALA A 6 28.30 -24.71 4.15
C ALA A 6 29.32 -23.65 4.60
N TYR A 7 29.62 -22.68 3.73
CA TYR A 7 30.48 -21.55 4.07
C TYR A 7 29.94 -20.75 5.26
N LEU A 8 28.64 -20.41 5.28
CA LEU A 8 28.05 -19.68 6.39
C LEU A 8 28.11 -20.47 7.70
N VAL A 9 27.94 -21.80 7.67
CA VAL A 9 28.12 -22.64 8.87
C VAL A 9 29.56 -22.56 9.37
N ALA A 10 30.54 -22.71 8.48
CA ALA A 10 31.96 -22.63 8.84
C ALA A 10 32.34 -21.25 9.42
N TYR A 11 31.94 -20.17 8.74
CA TYR A 11 32.18 -18.80 9.17
C TYR A 11 31.56 -18.52 10.55
N ASN A 12 30.27 -18.81 10.74
CA ASN A 12 29.60 -18.55 12.02
C ASN A 12 30.19 -19.42 13.14
N THR A 13 30.66 -20.63 12.84
CA THR A 13 31.35 -21.49 13.82
C THR A 13 32.71 -20.91 14.20
N ALA A 14 33.49 -20.42 13.23
CA ALA A 14 34.77 -19.77 13.50
C ALA A 14 34.60 -18.51 14.36
N CYS A 15 33.60 -17.68 14.06
CA CYS A 15 33.29 -16.51 14.88
C CYS A 15 32.79 -16.91 16.27
N LEU A 16 31.97 -17.95 16.40
CA LEU A 16 31.55 -18.48 17.69
C LEU A 16 32.75 -18.90 18.55
N LEU A 17 33.71 -19.61 17.97
CA LEU A 17 34.93 -20.03 18.67
C LEU A 17 35.81 -18.84 19.04
N GLY A 18 35.97 -17.86 18.15
CA GLY A 18 36.76 -16.65 18.43
C GLY A 18 36.18 -15.81 19.57
N TRP A 19 34.88 -15.51 19.52
CA TRP A 19 34.19 -14.78 20.59
C TRP A 19 34.07 -15.61 21.87
N GLY A 20 33.89 -16.92 21.75
CA GLY A 20 33.88 -17.85 22.89
C GLY A 20 35.23 -17.92 23.60
N GLY A 21 36.33 -17.94 22.85
CA GLY A 21 37.69 -17.86 23.39
C GLY A 21 37.95 -16.53 24.10
N ALA A 22 37.55 -15.41 23.50
CA ALA A 22 37.64 -14.10 24.15
C ALA A 22 36.83 -14.05 25.46
N LEU A 23 35.60 -14.60 25.45
CA LEU A 23 34.76 -14.66 26.65
C LEU A 23 35.40 -15.54 27.74
N LEU A 24 35.92 -16.70 27.37
CA LEU A 24 36.57 -17.61 28.32
C LEU A 24 37.77 -16.94 28.99
N LEU A 25 38.63 -16.28 28.22
CA LEU A 25 39.78 -15.55 28.76
C LEU A 25 39.37 -14.37 29.65
N ALA A 26 38.31 -13.66 29.28
CA ALA A 26 37.75 -12.59 30.12
C ALA A 26 37.24 -13.14 31.47
N ILE A 27 36.53 -14.26 31.45
CA ILE A 27 36.02 -14.90 32.68
C ILE A 27 37.18 -15.40 33.55
N LEU A 28 38.16 -16.10 32.97
CA LEU A 28 39.34 -16.57 33.72
C LEU A 28 40.10 -15.41 34.35
N SER A 29 40.32 -14.32 33.59
CA SER A 29 40.95 -13.10 34.12
C SER A 29 40.20 -12.53 35.32
N LEU A 30 38.86 -12.55 35.30
CA LEU A 30 38.07 -12.10 36.46
C LEU A 30 38.16 -13.04 37.65
N CYS A 31 38.14 -14.36 37.42
CA CYS A 31 38.32 -15.33 38.48
C CYS A 31 39.68 -15.16 39.18
N ASP A 32 40.75 -15.00 38.41
CA ASP A 32 42.12 -14.88 38.93
C ASP A 32 42.40 -13.53 39.62
N SER A 33 41.68 -12.48 39.22
CA SER A 33 41.88 -11.12 39.73
C SER A 33 40.90 -10.70 40.81
N GLY A 34 39.97 -11.57 41.21
CA GLY A 34 38.92 -11.22 42.18
C GLY A 34 37.85 -10.26 41.62
N GLY A 35 37.63 -10.28 40.31
CA GLY A 35 36.60 -9.47 39.63
C GLY A 35 37.09 -8.13 39.07
N ASP A 36 38.39 -7.94 38.90
CA ASP A 36 38.96 -6.69 38.38
C ASP A 36 38.79 -6.56 36.85
N LEU A 37 37.84 -5.71 36.44
CA LEU A 37 37.56 -5.45 35.02
C LEU A 37 38.74 -4.82 34.27
N THR A 38 39.69 -4.17 34.94
CA THR A 38 40.82 -3.50 34.27
C THR A 38 41.77 -4.49 33.59
N LYS A 39 41.79 -5.75 34.03
CA LYS A 39 42.66 -6.80 33.50
C LYS A 39 42.06 -7.56 32.31
N VAL A 40 40.75 -7.41 32.10
CA VAL A 40 39.98 -8.18 31.10
C VAL A 40 40.49 -7.95 29.68
N TRP A 41 40.75 -6.69 29.31
CA TRP A 41 41.22 -6.39 27.96
C TRP A 41 42.61 -6.96 27.68
N GLY A 42 43.51 -6.93 28.67
CA GLY A 42 44.83 -7.53 28.55
C GLY A 42 44.76 -9.03 28.24
N ALA A 43 43.78 -9.74 28.81
CA ALA A 43 43.58 -11.16 28.57
C ALA A 43 42.80 -11.46 27.26
N ALA A 44 41.72 -10.74 26.99
CA ALA A 44 40.76 -11.08 25.92
C ALA A 44 40.87 -10.20 24.67
N GLY A 45 41.62 -9.09 24.71
CA GLY A 45 41.63 -8.06 23.67
C GLY A 45 42.15 -8.53 22.32
N VAL A 46 43.14 -9.43 22.29
CA VAL A 46 43.68 -10.00 21.04
C VAL A 46 42.63 -10.85 20.30
N PRO A 47 42.05 -11.91 20.90
CA PRO A 47 41.01 -12.69 20.23
C PRO A 47 39.74 -11.89 19.94
N LEU A 48 39.39 -10.93 20.80
CA LEU A 48 38.27 -10.02 20.57
C LEU A 48 38.49 -9.16 19.32
N ARG A 49 39.67 -8.53 19.19
CA ARG A 49 40.04 -7.75 18.00
C ARG A 49 39.97 -8.60 16.73
N ALA A 50 40.55 -9.80 16.75
CA ALA A 50 40.53 -10.71 15.60
C ALA A 50 39.09 -11.08 15.19
N ALA A 51 38.24 -11.42 16.16
CA ALA A 51 36.85 -11.78 15.91
C ALA A 51 36.02 -10.57 15.39
N GLN A 52 36.29 -9.36 15.90
CA GLN A 52 35.62 -8.14 15.45
C GLN A 52 36.04 -7.73 14.03
N TRP A 53 37.33 -7.87 13.67
CA TRP A 53 37.79 -7.63 12.29
C TRP A 53 37.16 -8.62 11.29
N ALA A 54 36.96 -9.88 11.69
CA ALA A 54 36.26 -10.86 10.86
C ALA A 54 34.79 -10.46 10.55
N MET A 55 34.17 -9.57 11.34
CA MET A 55 32.82 -9.06 11.07
C MET A 55 32.76 -8.12 9.85
N LEU A 56 33.88 -7.62 9.33
CA LEU A 56 33.89 -6.92 8.04
C LEU A 56 33.36 -7.81 6.91
N LEU A 57 33.56 -9.13 7.00
CA LEU A 57 32.98 -10.07 6.05
C LEU A 57 31.45 -10.09 6.11
N GLU A 58 30.82 -9.72 7.22
CA GLU A 58 29.35 -9.61 7.30
C GLU A 58 28.82 -8.50 6.39
N ILE A 59 29.59 -7.42 6.20
CA ILE A 59 29.27 -6.37 5.23
C ILE A 59 29.26 -6.97 3.83
N VAL A 60 30.25 -7.79 3.49
CA VAL A 60 30.34 -8.49 2.19
C VAL A 60 29.17 -9.48 2.04
N HIS A 61 28.82 -10.24 3.07
CA HIS A 61 27.68 -11.17 3.04
C HIS A 61 26.35 -10.45 2.80
N ALA A 62 26.16 -9.27 3.39
CA ALA A 62 24.98 -8.45 3.17
C ALA A 62 24.97 -7.82 1.77
N LEU A 63 26.10 -7.28 1.30
CA LEU A 63 26.25 -6.69 -0.03
C LEU A 63 26.00 -7.68 -1.17
N THR A 64 26.50 -8.91 -1.00
CA THR A 64 26.32 -9.99 -1.98
C THR A 64 24.95 -10.67 -1.90
N GLY A 65 24.13 -10.33 -0.88
CA GLY A 65 22.82 -10.94 -0.65
C GLY A 65 22.88 -12.38 -0.13
N MET A 66 24.06 -12.83 0.33
CA MET A 66 24.24 -14.16 0.94
C MET A 66 23.42 -14.30 2.22
N VAL A 67 23.21 -13.19 2.94
CA VAL A 67 22.33 -13.10 4.11
C VAL A 67 21.28 -12.00 3.88
N ARG A 68 20.05 -12.22 4.35
CA ARG A 68 18.92 -11.27 4.23
C ARG A 68 18.99 -10.19 5.30
N SER A 69 19.99 -9.31 5.22
CA SER A 69 20.18 -8.19 6.15
C SER A 69 20.25 -6.84 5.40
N PRO A 70 19.65 -5.75 5.92
CA PRO A 70 19.82 -4.42 5.32
C PRO A 70 21.28 -3.96 5.41
N VAL A 71 21.91 -3.69 4.26
CA VAL A 71 23.34 -3.37 4.16
C VAL A 71 23.74 -2.20 5.05
N LEU A 72 22.99 -1.09 5.03
CA LEU A 72 23.30 0.11 5.82
C LEU A 72 23.30 -0.19 7.33
N THR A 73 22.38 -1.05 7.79
CA THR A 73 22.33 -1.45 9.19
C THR A 73 23.55 -2.28 9.58
N VAL A 74 24.00 -3.19 8.72
CA VAL A 74 25.21 -4.01 8.98
C VAL A 74 26.46 -3.13 8.98
N ILE A 75 26.59 -2.19 8.03
CA ILE A 75 27.69 -1.22 8.00
C ILE A 75 27.73 -0.42 9.30
N MET A 76 26.62 0.18 9.72
CA MET A 76 26.57 0.97 10.94
C MET A 76 26.93 0.16 12.19
N GLN A 77 26.45 -1.09 12.28
CA GLN A 77 26.76 -2.00 13.39
C GLN A 77 28.23 -2.41 13.44
N VAL A 78 28.85 -2.70 12.30
CA VAL A 78 30.25 -3.13 12.24
C VAL A 78 31.19 -1.93 12.40
N SER A 79 30.94 -0.83 11.68
CA SER A 79 31.79 0.37 11.73
C SER A 79 31.79 1.05 13.09
N SER A 80 30.67 1.08 13.82
CA SER A 80 30.63 1.65 15.18
C SER A 80 31.59 0.92 16.13
N ARG A 81 31.60 -0.42 16.11
CA ARG A 81 32.51 -1.22 16.94
C ARG A 81 33.96 -1.16 16.50
N ILE A 82 34.22 -1.14 15.19
CA ILE A 82 35.58 -0.93 14.66
C ILE A 82 36.10 0.45 15.09
N GLY A 83 35.26 1.48 15.07
CA GLY A 83 35.61 2.81 15.57
C GLY A 83 36.10 2.79 17.02
N LEU A 84 35.44 2.03 17.90
CA LEU A 84 35.89 1.83 19.29
C LEU A 84 37.23 1.09 19.39
N LEU A 85 37.48 0.09 18.53
CA LEU A 85 38.79 -0.56 18.49
C LEU A 85 39.90 0.42 18.06
N VAL A 86 39.61 1.28 17.08
CA VAL A 86 40.54 2.34 16.66
C VAL A 86 40.80 3.32 17.81
N VAL A 87 39.76 3.69 18.56
CA VAL A 87 39.92 4.51 19.77
C VAL A 87 40.89 3.87 20.76
N LEU A 88 40.75 2.56 21.02
CA LEU A 88 41.65 1.85 21.96
C LEU A 88 43.07 1.70 21.43
N LEU A 89 43.26 1.58 20.11
CA LEU A 89 44.60 1.59 19.50
C LEU A 89 45.30 2.95 19.64
N LEU A 90 44.53 4.04 19.60
CA LEU A 90 45.04 5.41 19.67
C LEU A 90 45.11 5.96 21.10
N ALA A 91 44.42 5.32 22.04
CA ALA A 91 44.45 5.63 23.46
C ALA A 91 44.78 4.35 24.28
N PRO A 92 46.01 3.80 24.19
CA PRO A 92 46.34 2.51 24.80
C PRO A 92 46.16 2.49 26.33
N ALA A 93 46.25 3.65 26.99
CA ALA A 93 46.01 3.77 28.42
C ALA A 93 44.58 3.34 28.84
N LEU A 94 43.61 3.46 27.93
CA LEU A 94 42.23 3.04 28.18
C LEU A 94 42.04 1.53 28.17
N GLU A 95 42.97 0.76 27.59
CA GLU A 95 42.91 -0.69 27.58
C GLU A 95 42.82 -1.26 29.00
N ALA A 96 43.45 -0.61 29.98
CA ALA A 96 43.41 -0.98 31.40
C ALA A 96 42.29 -0.29 32.19
N SER A 97 41.18 0.11 31.54
CA SER A 97 40.07 0.82 32.20
C SER A 97 38.86 -0.08 32.45
N TRP A 98 38.14 0.21 33.54
CA TRP A 98 36.92 -0.50 33.92
C TRP A 98 35.83 -0.50 32.80
N PRO A 99 35.56 0.62 32.10
CA PRO A 99 34.60 0.64 30.98
C PRO A 99 34.92 -0.33 29.85
N VAL A 100 36.21 -0.49 29.52
CA VAL A 100 36.67 -1.35 28.42
C VAL A 100 36.49 -2.83 28.80
N GLY A 101 36.78 -3.20 30.05
CA GLY A 101 36.48 -4.54 30.56
C GLY A 101 34.99 -4.89 30.53
N MET A 102 34.13 -3.96 30.97
CA MET A 102 32.67 -4.11 30.92
C MET A 102 32.15 -4.26 29.48
N MET A 103 32.66 -3.44 28.56
CA MET A 103 32.34 -3.50 27.14
C MET A 103 32.76 -4.85 26.54
N ALA A 104 33.99 -5.29 26.79
CA ALA A 104 34.53 -6.54 26.26
C ALA A 104 33.68 -7.75 26.63
N ILE A 105 33.32 -7.90 27.91
CA ILE A 105 32.46 -9.00 28.38
C ILE A 105 31.07 -8.92 27.76
N SER A 106 30.47 -7.73 27.74
CA SER A 106 29.13 -7.52 27.17
C SER A 106 29.08 -7.87 25.69
N TRP A 107 30.11 -7.46 24.93
CA TRP A 107 30.27 -7.82 23.52
C TRP A 107 30.43 -9.32 23.35
N SER A 108 31.38 -9.95 24.05
CA SER A 108 31.63 -11.38 23.89
C SER A 108 30.41 -12.24 24.25
N LEU A 109 29.67 -11.91 25.32
CA LEU A 109 28.42 -12.59 25.66
C LEU A 109 27.36 -12.43 24.56
N ALA A 110 27.18 -11.22 24.03
CA ALA A 110 26.19 -10.96 22.99
C ALA A 110 26.53 -11.72 21.69
N GLU A 111 27.80 -11.76 21.31
CA GLU A 111 28.28 -12.40 20.08
C GLU A 111 28.27 -13.92 20.17
N VAL A 112 28.69 -14.52 21.29
CA VAL A 112 28.58 -15.97 21.51
C VAL A 112 27.13 -16.43 21.34
N VAL A 113 26.18 -15.73 21.96
CA VAL A 113 24.75 -16.03 21.81
C VAL A 113 24.29 -15.85 20.35
N ARG A 114 24.74 -14.79 19.66
CA ARG A 114 24.37 -14.51 18.26
C ARG A 114 24.84 -15.61 17.32
N TYR A 115 26.12 -15.98 17.38
CA TYR A 115 26.69 -16.97 16.47
C TYR A 115 26.21 -18.39 16.80
N ALA A 116 26.05 -18.74 18.07
CA ALA A 116 25.41 -20.00 18.47
C ALA A 116 23.99 -20.12 17.90
N PHE A 117 23.22 -19.02 17.95
CA PHE A 117 21.90 -18.94 17.34
C PHE A 117 21.95 -19.11 15.82
N TYR A 118 22.88 -18.44 15.11
CA TYR A 118 23.00 -18.57 13.65
C TYR A 118 23.41 -19.97 13.19
N VAL A 119 24.39 -20.60 13.84
CA VAL A 119 24.77 -21.99 13.57
C VAL A 119 23.58 -22.92 13.79
N ASN A 120 22.87 -22.76 14.91
CA ASN A 120 21.71 -23.57 15.21
C ASN A 120 20.55 -23.36 14.21
N CYS A 121 20.33 -22.14 13.74
CA CYS A 121 19.33 -21.85 12.69
C CYS A 121 19.70 -22.48 11.34
N LEU A 122 20.99 -22.55 11.01
CA LEU A 122 21.45 -23.14 9.75
C LEU A 122 21.36 -24.67 9.79
N LEU A 123 21.67 -25.29 10.93
CA LEU A 123 21.71 -26.75 11.07
C LEU A 123 20.37 -27.38 11.51
N GLY A 124 19.55 -26.65 12.27
CA GLY A 124 18.30 -27.15 12.84
C GLY A 124 17.11 -27.18 11.87
N PRO A 125 16.11 -28.05 12.11
CA PRO A 125 14.88 -28.08 11.32
C PRO A 125 14.07 -26.80 11.59
N GLY A 126 13.64 -26.10 10.55
CA GLY A 126 12.75 -24.93 10.68
C GLY A 126 13.43 -23.58 10.98
N GLY A 127 14.75 -23.47 10.85
CA GLY A 127 15.45 -22.18 10.94
C GLY A 127 15.29 -21.48 12.30
N GLN A 128 14.94 -20.20 12.30
CA GLN A 128 14.79 -19.39 13.52
C GLN A 128 13.75 -19.95 14.50
N THR A 129 12.60 -20.45 14.02
CA THR A 129 11.51 -20.92 14.89
C THR A 129 11.78 -22.30 15.46
N GLY A 130 12.50 -23.14 14.74
CA GLY A 130 12.92 -24.47 15.20
C GLY A 130 14.27 -24.51 15.91
N SER A 131 14.91 -23.35 16.13
CA SER A 131 16.12 -23.26 16.94
C SER A 131 15.91 -23.75 18.38
N LEU A 132 16.97 -24.22 19.05
CA LEU A 132 16.91 -24.67 20.45
C LEU A 132 16.40 -23.54 21.35
N TYR A 133 15.42 -23.86 22.20
CA TYR A 133 14.72 -22.86 22.99
C TYR A 133 15.63 -22.01 23.89
N PRO A 134 16.63 -22.57 24.62
CA PRO A 134 17.51 -21.75 25.44
C PRO A 134 18.32 -20.72 24.64
N ILE A 135 18.86 -21.13 23.48
CA ILE A 135 19.63 -20.26 22.58
C ILE A 135 18.73 -19.17 21.98
N PHE A 136 17.52 -19.54 21.55
CA PHE A 136 16.50 -18.60 21.08
C PHE A 136 16.13 -17.57 22.16
N TRP A 137 15.89 -18.04 23.39
CA TRP A 137 15.50 -17.19 24.51
C TRP A 137 16.60 -16.18 24.82
N LEU A 138 17.86 -16.64 24.90
CA LEU A 138 19.02 -15.78 25.12
C LEU A 138 19.16 -14.74 24.00
N ARG A 139 19.07 -15.15 22.73
CA ARG A 139 19.18 -14.23 21.58
C ARG A 139 18.20 -13.07 21.64
N TYR A 140 16.98 -13.32 22.14
CA TYR A 140 15.91 -12.33 22.18
C TYR A 140 15.66 -11.73 23.57
N SER A 141 16.40 -12.13 24.61
CA SER A 141 16.18 -11.64 25.99
C SER A 141 17.46 -11.12 26.66
N ALA A 142 18.64 -11.59 26.27
CA ALA A 142 19.91 -11.17 26.88
C ALA A 142 20.18 -9.66 26.72
N PHE A 143 19.56 -9.01 25.73
CA PHE A 143 19.65 -7.56 25.55
C PHE A 143 19.15 -6.79 26.79
N ALA A 144 18.26 -7.35 27.62
CA ALA A 144 17.79 -6.67 28.83
C ALA A 144 18.95 -6.25 29.77
N ILE A 145 20.03 -7.04 29.79
CA ILE A 145 21.22 -6.80 30.62
C ILE A 145 22.38 -6.31 29.75
N LEU A 146 22.66 -7.04 28.65
CA LEU A 146 23.85 -6.79 27.82
C LEU A 146 23.78 -5.48 27.04
N TYR A 147 22.57 -4.96 26.79
CA TYR A 147 22.39 -3.73 26.02
C TYR A 147 22.74 -2.50 26.87
N PRO A 148 22.19 -2.30 28.10
CA PRO A 148 22.67 -1.26 28.99
C PRO A 148 24.16 -1.35 29.31
N SER A 149 24.67 -2.54 29.69
CA SER A 149 26.08 -2.68 30.08
C SER A 149 27.04 -2.44 28.90
N GLY A 150 26.69 -2.91 27.71
CA GLY A 150 27.45 -2.67 26.49
C GLY A 150 27.52 -1.18 26.14
N ILE A 151 26.37 -0.51 26.04
CA ILE A 151 26.33 0.93 25.68
C ILE A 151 27.05 1.78 26.71
N SER A 152 26.85 1.51 28.02
CA SER A 152 27.58 2.23 29.06
C SER A 152 29.10 2.07 28.91
N GLY A 153 29.57 0.86 28.58
CA GLY A 153 31.00 0.61 28.37
C GLY A 153 31.55 1.37 27.17
N GLU A 154 30.82 1.36 26.06
CA GLU A 154 31.17 2.10 24.84
C GLU A 154 31.21 3.61 25.08
N VAL A 155 30.16 4.19 25.67
CA VAL A 155 30.05 5.63 25.96
C VAL A 155 31.15 6.09 26.90
N LEU A 156 31.39 5.36 28.00
CA LEU A 156 32.43 5.72 28.96
C LEU A 156 33.84 5.57 28.36
N THR A 157 34.06 4.60 27.47
CA THR A 157 35.32 4.47 26.71
C THR A 157 35.55 5.68 25.82
N LEU A 158 34.51 6.16 25.11
CA LEU A 158 34.59 7.36 24.28
C LEU A 158 34.84 8.64 25.10
N ILE A 159 34.21 8.77 26.27
CA ILE A 159 34.44 9.89 27.18
C ILE A 159 35.88 9.84 27.73
N GLY A 160 36.38 8.65 28.07
CA GLY A 160 37.77 8.42 28.47
C GLY A 160 38.75 8.86 27.39
N ALA A 161 38.49 8.51 26.12
CA ALA A 161 39.31 8.92 24.99
C ALA A 161 39.34 10.43 24.78
N LEU A 162 38.21 11.11 24.96
CA LEU A 162 38.16 12.57 24.91
C LEU A 162 38.94 13.25 26.04
N SER A 163 39.33 12.50 27.07
CA SER A 163 40.14 12.98 28.19
C SER A 163 41.63 12.58 28.06
N ASP A 164 41.96 11.72 27.10
CA ASP A 164 43.32 11.21 26.88
C ASP A 164 44.12 12.13 25.95
N GLU A 165 45.29 12.59 26.41
CA GLU A 165 46.12 13.54 25.66
C GLU A 165 46.79 12.91 24.43
N THR A 166 47.11 11.60 24.48
CA THR A 166 47.65 10.87 23.33
C THR A 166 46.62 10.76 22.22
N PHE A 167 45.36 10.45 22.57
CA PHE A 167 44.24 10.44 21.65
C PHE A 167 43.97 11.81 21.03
N LYS A 168 43.99 12.89 21.83
CA LYS A 168 43.82 14.26 21.34
C LYS A 168 44.94 14.67 20.40
N ALA A 169 46.17 14.25 20.66
CA ALA A 169 47.33 14.55 19.80
C ALA A 169 47.29 13.76 18.47
N ALA A 170 46.65 12.60 18.45
CA ALA A 170 46.52 11.76 17.26
C ALA A 170 45.43 12.23 16.28
N PHE A 171 44.57 13.17 16.66
CA PHE A 171 43.43 13.64 15.86
C PHE A 171 43.41 15.17 15.69
N ASP A 172 42.93 15.62 14.53
CA ASP A 172 42.64 17.04 14.33
C ASP A 172 41.45 17.51 15.19
N GLY A 173 41.28 18.82 15.33
CA GLY A 173 40.18 19.40 16.11
C GLY A 173 38.80 18.98 15.58
N TRP A 174 38.68 18.62 14.29
CA TRP A 174 37.43 18.22 13.67
C TRP A 174 36.99 16.81 14.09
N ALA A 175 37.91 15.85 14.17
CA ALA A 175 37.62 14.49 14.62
C ALA A 175 37.16 14.46 16.09
N ILE A 176 37.72 15.32 16.94
CA ILE A 176 37.28 15.49 18.34
C ILE A 176 35.85 16.05 18.38
N VAL A 177 35.52 17.03 17.53
CA VAL A 177 34.16 17.58 17.40
C VAL A 177 33.18 16.51 16.89
N ALA A 178 33.57 15.71 15.91
CA ALA A 178 32.77 14.62 15.39
C ALA A 178 32.47 13.56 16.46
N LEU A 179 33.45 13.21 17.30
CA LEU A 179 33.26 12.25 18.39
C LEU A 179 32.30 12.77 19.47
N LYS A 180 32.41 14.06 19.81
CA LYS A 180 31.45 14.74 20.71
C LYS A 180 30.04 14.72 20.13
N PHE A 181 29.90 14.98 18.83
CA PHE A 181 28.61 14.91 18.15
C PHE A 181 28.01 13.50 18.20
N VAL A 182 28.82 12.46 17.97
CA VAL A 182 28.41 11.06 18.11
C VAL A 182 27.88 10.78 19.52
N LEU A 183 28.57 11.23 20.57
CA LEU A 183 28.13 11.05 21.96
C LEU A 183 26.79 11.74 22.26
N VAL A 184 26.64 13.00 21.82
CA VAL A 184 25.40 13.78 21.98
C VAL A 184 24.22 13.10 21.28
N MET A 185 24.44 12.44 20.15
CA MET A 185 23.41 11.70 19.44
C MET A 185 23.16 10.30 20.02
N TYR A 186 24.22 9.61 20.47
CA TYR A 186 24.15 8.21 20.87
C TYR A 186 23.39 8.03 22.20
N ILE A 187 23.63 8.89 23.18
CA ILE A 187 23.01 8.80 24.51
C ILE A 187 21.47 8.91 24.41
N PRO A 188 20.88 9.92 23.75
CA PRO A 188 19.42 10.02 23.56
C PRO A 188 18.84 8.95 22.63
N ALA A 189 19.63 8.43 21.68
CA ALA A 189 19.17 7.36 20.78
C ALA A 189 19.10 5.98 21.47
N SER A 190 19.91 5.74 22.51
CA SER A 190 20.03 4.44 23.18
C SER A 190 18.71 3.85 23.72
N PRO A 191 17.76 4.62 24.32
CA PRO A 191 16.49 4.06 24.78
C PRO A 191 15.59 3.64 23.61
N PHE A 192 15.61 4.35 22.49
CA PHE A 192 14.84 3.97 21.29
C PHE A 192 15.34 2.64 20.71
N MET A 193 16.66 2.44 20.68
CA MET A 193 17.24 1.19 20.21
C MET A 193 16.94 0.02 21.16
N TYR A 194 16.91 0.27 22.48
CA TYR A 194 16.45 -0.72 23.47
C TYR A 194 14.98 -1.11 23.27
N LEU A 195 14.09 -0.13 23.09
CA LEU A 195 12.67 -0.38 22.81
C LEU A 195 12.46 -1.14 21.50
N ASN A 196 13.29 -0.89 20.49
CA ASN A 196 13.29 -1.69 19.27
C ASN A 196 13.62 -3.17 19.55
N MET A 197 14.57 -3.46 20.44
CA MET A 197 14.88 -4.83 20.87
C MET A 197 13.71 -5.50 21.62
N VAL A 198 12.97 -4.75 22.45
CA VAL A 198 11.71 -5.22 23.07
C VAL A 198 10.69 -5.60 21.99
N GLY A 199 10.55 -4.76 20.95
CA GLY A 199 9.70 -5.05 19.79
C GLY A 199 10.12 -6.33 19.06
N ASN A 200 11.42 -6.48 18.79
CA ASN A 200 12.00 -7.66 18.16
C ASN A 200 11.72 -8.93 18.97
N ARG A 201 11.87 -8.87 20.31
CA ARG A 201 11.53 -9.98 21.20
C ARG A 201 10.06 -10.37 21.07
N LYS A 202 9.13 -9.42 21.19
CA LYS A 202 7.68 -9.70 21.08
C LYS A 202 7.36 -10.36 19.74
N SER A 203 7.92 -9.84 18.64
CA SER A 203 7.74 -10.38 17.29
C SER A 203 8.29 -11.80 17.15
N ALA A 204 9.51 -12.06 17.62
CA ALA A 204 10.15 -13.37 17.53
C ALA A 204 9.38 -14.44 18.30
N PHE A 205 8.97 -14.14 19.54
CA PHE A 205 8.18 -15.07 20.37
C PHE A 205 6.82 -15.36 19.74
N LYS A 206 6.13 -14.32 19.23
CA LYS A 206 4.86 -14.50 18.51
C LYS A 206 5.01 -15.44 17.32
N LYS A 207 6.08 -15.32 16.54
CA LYS A 207 6.35 -16.20 15.39
C LYS A 207 6.66 -17.64 15.80
N ARG A 208 7.44 -17.84 16.86
CA ARG A 208 7.82 -19.18 17.33
C ARG A 208 6.61 -19.99 17.82
N PHE A 209 5.71 -19.35 18.54
CA PHE A 209 4.51 -19.99 19.11
C PHE A 209 3.27 -19.83 18.24
N ALA A 210 3.42 -19.38 16.99
CA ALA A 210 2.31 -19.31 16.05
C ALA A 210 1.84 -20.74 15.73
N LYS A 211 0.53 -20.99 15.83
CA LYS A 211 -0.06 -22.23 15.34
C LYS A 211 0.19 -22.34 13.83
N PRO A 212 0.46 -23.55 13.30
CA PRO A 212 0.53 -23.74 11.86
C PRO A 212 -0.76 -23.23 11.21
N PRO A 213 -0.67 -22.51 10.08
CA PRO A 213 -1.86 -22.01 9.41
C PRO A 213 -2.75 -23.19 8.99
N PRO A 214 -4.08 -23.04 9.07
CA PRO A 214 -4.99 -24.07 8.57
C PRO A 214 -4.76 -24.30 7.07
N PRO A 215 -5.13 -25.48 6.54
CA PRO A 215 -5.01 -25.77 5.12
C PRO A 215 -5.75 -24.71 4.28
N PRO A 216 -5.14 -24.22 3.18
CA PRO A 216 -5.68 -23.11 2.40
C PRO A 216 -7.05 -23.44 1.81
N VAL A 217 -8.06 -22.57 2.01
CA VAL A 217 -9.38 -22.64 1.35
C VAL A 217 -9.55 -21.38 0.50
N GLY A 218 -9.99 -21.53 -0.74
CA GLY A 218 -10.19 -20.43 -1.67
C GLY A 218 -8.98 -20.15 -2.55
N VAL A 219 -8.92 -18.92 -3.07
CA VAL A 219 -7.83 -18.48 -3.96
C VAL A 219 -6.55 -18.17 -3.19
N GLU A 220 -5.44 -18.72 -3.68
CA GLU A 220 -4.11 -18.59 -3.09
C GLU A 220 -3.00 -18.37 -4.11
N PHE A 221 -1.94 -17.69 -3.69
CA PHE A 221 -0.73 -17.52 -4.49
C PHE A 221 0.01 -18.85 -4.68
N PRO A 222 0.64 -19.12 -5.82
CA PRO A 222 1.40 -20.36 -6.03
C PRO A 222 2.52 -20.52 -4.99
N THR A 223 2.85 -21.77 -4.68
CA THR A 223 3.99 -22.11 -3.83
C THR A 223 5.30 -21.93 -4.60
N ASP A 224 6.28 -21.27 -3.98
CA ASP A 224 7.65 -21.19 -4.47
C ASP A 224 8.46 -22.45 -4.15
N ASP A 225 9.67 -22.57 -4.71
CA ASP A 225 10.58 -23.70 -4.50
C ASP A 225 10.96 -23.96 -3.03
N LYS A 226 10.65 -23.00 -2.14
CA LYS A 226 10.92 -23.07 -0.70
C LYS A 226 9.65 -23.38 0.10
N GLY A 227 8.53 -23.69 -0.56
CA GLY A 227 7.22 -23.93 0.04
C GLY A 227 6.51 -22.68 0.56
N GLY A 228 7.05 -21.49 0.30
CA GLY A 228 6.42 -20.20 0.62
C GLY A 228 5.46 -19.75 -0.47
N ARG A 229 4.61 -18.75 -0.20
CA ARG A 229 3.72 -18.14 -1.20
C ARG A 229 4.14 -16.70 -1.47
N SER A 230 5.07 -16.51 -2.40
CA SER A 230 5.69 -15.20 -2.66
C SER A 230 4.82 -14.29 -3.53
N THR A 231 4.22 -13.26 -2.93
CA THR A 231 3.45 -12.26 -3.72
C THR A 231 4.34 -11.37 -4.58
N SER A 232 5.59 -11.14 -4.16
CA SER A 232 6.55 -10.34 -4.95
C SER A 232 7.05 -11.11 -6.17
N GLY A 233 7.23 -12.43 -6.04
CA GLY A 233 7.55 -13.29 -7.19
C GLY A 233 6.44 -13.24 -8.24
N VAL A 234 5.20 -13.46 -7.79
CA VAL A 234 4.00 -13.37 -8.65
C VAL A 234 3.85 -11.99 -9.28
N GLY A 235 3.91 -10.91 -8.49
CA GLY A 235 3.77 -9.55 -9.01
C GLY A 235 4.83 -9.19 -10.05
N LYS A 236 6.07 -9.64 -9.85
CA LYS A 236 7.14 -9.44 -10.83
C LYS A 236 6.90 -10.23 -12.13
N THR A 237 6.50 -11.49 -12.02
CA THR A 237 6.27 -12.35 -13.18
C THR A 237 5.08 -11.87 -14.01
N VAL A 238 3.94 -11.58 -13.39
CA VAL A 238 2.73 -11.14 -14.11
C VAL A 238 2.97 -9.81 -14.85
N ILE A 239 3.68 -8.86 -14.24
CA ILE A 239 4.01 -7.58 -14.90
C ILE A 239 5.01 -7.80 -16.04
N ALA A 240 6.02 -8.67 -15.87
CA ALA A 240 6.94 -9.01 -16.95
C ALA A 240 6.21 -9.71 -18.11
N THR A 241 5.26 -10.60 -17.83
CA THR A 241 4.41 -11.26 -18.84
C THR A 241 3.55 -10.25 -19.59
N ALA A 242 2.88 -9.33 -18.88
CA ALA A 242 2.10 -8.27 -19.51
C ALA A 242 2.97 -7.35 -20.38
N ILE A 243 4.17 -6.99 -19.92
CA ILE A 243 5.13 -6.18 -20.70
C ILE A 243 5.57 -6.92 -21.97
N ALA A 244 5.88 -8.22 -21.88
CA ALA A 244 6.33 -9.00 -23.03
C ALA A 244 5.24 -9.10 -24.12
N ALA A 245 3.97 -9.17 -23.69
CA ALA A 245 2.82 -9.32 -24.57
C ALA A 245 2.44 -8.06 -25.37
N THR A 246 2.97 -6.88 -25.03
CA THR A 246 2.67 -5.64 -25.79
C THR A 246 3.13 -5.72 -27.25
N GLY A 247 4.17 -6.53 -27.54
CA GLY A 247 4.67 -6.74 -28.90
C GLY A 247 5.31 -5.51 -29.55
N VAL A 248 5.61 -4.45 -28.78
CA VAL A 248 6.25 -3.22 -29.26
C VAL A 248 7.78 -3.29 -29.19
N ALA A 249 8.45 -2.34 -29.85
CA ALA A 249 9.90 -2.20 -29.73
C ALA A 249 10.28 -2.03 -28.24
N ASP A 250 11.31 -2.76 -27.79
CA ASP A 250 11.74 -2.87 -26.38
C ASP A 250 10.87 -3.69 -25.41
N ALA A 251 9.76 -4.29 -25.83
CA ALA A 251 8.91 -5.11 -24.94
C ALA A 251 9.73 -6.22 -24.26
N LYS A 252 10.47 -6.99 -25.05
CA LYS A 252 11.32 -8.08 -24.57
C LYS A 252 12.38 -7.61 -23.57
N ALA A 253 13.17 -6.59 -23.92
CA ALA A 253 14.20 -6.05 -23.05
C ALA A 253 13.63 -5.48 -21.74
N SER A 254 12.45 -4.85 -21.81
CA SER A 254 11.76 -4.32 -20.63
C SER A 254 11.22 -5.44 -19.73
N ALA A 255 10.67 -6.51 -20.30
CA ALA A 255 10.23 -7.68 -19.54
C ALA A 255 11.40 -8.39 -18.86
N GLU A 256 12.54 -8.54 -19.54
CA GLU A 256 13.75 -9.11 -18.95
C GLU A 256 14.30 -8.28 -17.78
N ARG A 257 14.27 -6.94 -17.90
CA ARG A 257 14.62 -6.02 -16.79
C ARG A 257 13.67 -6.19 -15.61
N CYS A 258 12.36 -6.25 -15.86
CA CYS A 258 11.36 -6.50 -14.82
C CYS A 258 11.60 -7.83 -14.11
N ALA A 259 11.84 -8.92 -14.85
CA ALA A 259 12.12 -10.24 -14.29
C ALA A 259 13.38 -10.28 -13.41
N LYS A 260 14.39 -9.46 -13.72
CA LYS A 260 15.66 -9.34 -12.98
C LYS A 260 15.59 -8.37 -11.79
N GLU A 261 14.48 -7.67 -11.56
CA GLU A 261 14.31 -6.78 -10.41
C GLU A 261 14.50 -7.54 -9.08
N ARG A 262 15.45 -7.04 -8.27
CA ARG A 262 15.84 -7.64 -6.99
C ARG A 262 15.08 -7.03 -5.82
N ASN A 263 14.72 -5.76 -5.93
CA ASN A 263 14.04 -5.00 -4.89
C ASN A 263 12.62 -4.62 -5.31
N TRP A 264 11.81 -5.64 -5.61
CA TRP A 264 10.43 -5.45 -6.09
C TRP A 264 9.58 -4.55 -5.19
N ARG A 265 9.84 -4.52 -3.87
CA ARG A 265 9.11 -3.65 -2.92
C ARG A 265 9.14 -2.17 -3.31
N PHE A 266 10.21 -1.71 -3.95
CA PHE A 266 10.40 -0.31 -4.34
C PHE A 266 10.58 -0.13 -5.85
N GLY A 267 11.13 -1.12 -6.56
CA GLY A 267 11.38 -1.04 -8.01
C GLY A 267 10.14 -1.28 -8.88
N TYR A 268 9.03 -1.77 -8.33
CA TYR A 268 7.83 -2.12 -9.13
C TYR A 268 7.22 -0.92 -9.88
N SER A 269 7.32 0.29 -9.32
CA SER A 269 6.70 1.49 -9.90
C SER A 269 7.22 1.78 -11.30
N ALA A 270 8.53 1.72 -11.50
CA ALA A 270 9.17 1.92 -12.80
C ALA A 270 8.75 0.88 -13.83
N HIS A 271 8.54 -0.39 -13.42
CA HIS A 271 8.09 -1.45 -14.33
C HIS A 271 6.62 -1.30 -14.70
N ILE A 272 5.76 -0.86 -13.77
CA ILE A 272 4.35 -0.53 -14.08
C ILE A 272 4.27 0.70 -15.00
N GLU A 273 5.08 1.74 -14.76
CA GLU A 273 5.19 2.87 -15.67
C GLU A 273 5.60 2.43 -17.07
N ARG A 274 6.62 1.58 -17.16
CA ARG A 274 7.03 1.02 -18.46
C ARG A 274 5.90 0.25 -19.13
N LEU A 275 5.18 -0.61 -18.41
CA LEU A 275 4.02 -1.32 -18.93
C LEU A 275 2.96 -0.37 -19.50
N VAL A 276 2.61 0.69 -18.76
CA VAL A 276 1.61 1.67 -19.21
C VAL A 276 2.09 2.41 -20.45
N ARG A 277 3.34 2.86 -20.47
CA ARG A 277 3.91 3.54 -21.65
C ARG A 277 3.85 2.68 -22.90
N LEU A 278 4.25 1.41 -22.80
CA LEU A 278 4.19 0.48 -23.93
C LEU A 278 2.74 0.17 -24.35
N SER A 279 1.79 0.17 -23.40
CA SER A 279 0.36 -0.01 -23.69
C SER A 279 -0.24 1.17 -24.45
N CYS A 280 0.29 2.38 -24.25
CA CYS A 280 -0.18 3.56 -24.97
C CYS A 280 0.19 3.56 -26.45
N GLU A 281 1.19 2.77 -26.89
CA GLU A 281 1.68 2.83 -28.28
C GLU A 281 0.65 2.38 -29.32
N SER A 282 -0.22 1.41 -28.99
CA SER A 282 -1.33 1.00 -29.86
C SER A 282 -2.46 0.29 -29.09
N PRO A 283 -3.70 0.24 -29.63
CA PRO A 283 -4.81 -0.48 -29.02
C PRO A 283 -4.53 -1.98 -28.84
N GLU A 284 -3.79 -2.59 -29.76
CA GLU A 284 -3.38 -4.00 -29.70
C GLU A 284 -2.42 -4.24 -28.53
N ALA A 285 -1.45 -3.34 -28.31
CA ALA A 285 -0.51 -3.45 -27.20
C ALA A 285 -1.21 -3.34 -25.84
N ALA A 286 -2.18 -2.43 -25.71
CA ALA A 286 -3.01 -2.30 -24.51
C ALA A 286 -3.85 -3.56 -24.24
N CYS A 287 -4.53 -4.09 -25.27
CA CYS A 287 -5.35 -5.30 -25.11
C CYS A 287 -4.51 -6.54 -24.85
N ALA A 288 -3.40 -6.73 -25.57
CA ALA A 288 -2.54 -7.90 -25.45
C ALA A 288 -1.88 -7.97 -24.07
N SER A 289 -1.38 -6.85 -23.55
CA SER A 289 -0.81 -6.81 -22.20
C SER A 289 -1.86 -7.04 -21.11
N ALA A 290 -3.08 -6.51 -21.28
CA ALA A 290 -4.19 -6.74 -20.36
C ALA A 290 -4.65 -8.19 -20.32
N ALA A 291 -4.82 -8.81 -21.49
CA ALA A 291 -5.18 -10.22 -21.62
C ALA A 291 -4.09 -11.11 -21.00
N ALA A 292 -2.83 -10.94 -21.39
CA ALA A 292 -1.73 -11.75 -20.89
C ALA A 292 -1.53 -11.65 -19.37
N GLY A 293 -1.72 -10.46 -18.80
CA GLY A 293 -1.65 -10.26 -17.35
C GLY A 293 -2.75 -11.02 -16.60
N LEU A 294 -4.01 -10.93 -17.06
CA LEU A 294 -5.12 -11.66 -16.45
C LEU A 294 -5.02 -13.17 -16.69
N ASP A 295 -4.70 -13.61 -17.90
CA ASP A 295 -4.57 -15.02 -18.25
C ASP A 295 -3.48 -15.70 -17.42
N TRP A 296 -2.36 -15.01 -17.18
CA TRP A 296 -1.31 -15.50 -16.29
C TRP A 296 -1.86 -15.70 -14.85
N MET A 297 -2.66 -14.76 -14.34
CA MET A 297 -3.27 -14.89 -13.02
C MET A 297 -4.21 -16.10 -12.95
N TYR A 298 -5.04 -16.33 -13.96
CA TYR A 298 -5.93 -17.49 -14.03
C TYR A 298 -5.17 -18.82 -14.10
N ALA A 299 -4.08 -18.87 -14.86
CA ALA A 299 -3.28 -20.08 -15.06
C ALA A 299 -2.40 -20.43 -13.85
N ASN A 300 -1.98 -19.45 -13.04
CA ASN A 300 -0.96 -19.65 -12.02
C ASN A 300 -1.45 -19.46 -10.58
N MET A 301 -2.50 -18.67 -10.34
CA MET A 301 -3.12 -18.63 -9.02
C MET A 301 -3.85 -19.95 -8.77
N LEU A 302 -3.81 -20.41 -7.53
CA LEU A 302 -4.38 -21.71 -7.15
C LEU A 302 -5.73 -21.51 -6.47
N PHE A 303 -6.63 -22.47 -6.63
CA PHE A 303 -7.88 -22.55 -5.89
C PHE A 303 -7.95 -23.88 -5.12
N TYR A 304 -8.48 -23.82 -3.90
CA TYR A 304 -8.72 -24.97 -3.03
C TYR A 304 -10.17 -24.97 -2.56
N SER A 305 -10.97 -25.97 -2.97
CA SER A 305 -12.36 -26.10 -2.53
C SER A 305 -12.47 -26.29 -1.02
N ALA A 306 -13.63 -25.97 -0.45
CA ALA A 306 -13.88 -26.12 0.98
C ALA A 306 -13.73 -27.58 1.45
N ASP A 307 -14.18 -28.54 0.61
CA ASP A 307 -14.07 -29.98 0.86
C ASP A 307 -12.71 -30.59 0.47
N LYS A 308 -11.78 -29.78 -0.05
CA LYS A 308 -10.44 -30.17 -0.52
C LYS A 308 -10.40 -31.16 -1.69
N LYS A 309 -11.54 -31.49 -2.31
CA LYS A 309 -11.57 -32.44 -3.44
C LYS A 309 -11.10 -31.83 -4.75
N LEU A 310 -11.22 -30.50 -4.90
CA LEU A 310 -10.81 -29.77 -6.09
C LEU A 310 -9.67 -28.82 -5.74
N THR A 311 -8.51 -29.05 -6.36
CA THR A 311 -7.33 -28.20 -6.26
C THR A 311 -6.69 -28.07 -7.64
N GLY A 312 -6.32 -26.85 -8.03
CA GLY A 312 -5.68 -26.58 -9.32
C GLY A 312 -5.57 -25.08 -9.58
N SER A 313 -5.25 -24.70 -10.82
CA SER A 313 -5.28 -23.31 -11.24
C SER A 313 -6.72 -22.74 -11.14
N VAL A 314 -6.85 -21.44 -10.91
CA VAL A 314 -8.16 -20.78 -10.87
C VAL A 314 -8.93 -21.02 -12.18
N GLY A 315 -8.26 -20.91 -13.33
CA GLY A 315 -8.87 -21.07 -14.65
C GLY A 315 -9.40 -22.47 -14.94
N GLU A 316 -8.77 -23.52 -14.43
CA GLU A 316 -9.18 -24.91 -14.70
C GLU A 316 -10.12 -25.50 -13.63
N THR A 317 -10.24 -24.84 -12.48
CA THR A 317 -10.87 -25.43 -11.30
C THR A 317 -12.25 -24.83 -11.02
N LEU A 318 -12.40 -23.50 -11.10
CA LEU A 318 -13.64 -22.85 -10.65
C LEU A 318 -14.86 -23.29 -11.46
N ASP A 319 -14.73 -23.46 -12.78
CA ASP A 319 -15.84 -23.84 -13.65
C ASP A 319 -16.34 -25.28 -13.42
N LYS A 320 -15.63 -26.10 -12.66
CA LYS A 320 -16.06 -27.46 -12.27
C LYS A 320 -17.08 -27.43 -11.13
N ILE A 321 -17.18 -26.34 -10.38
CA ILE A 321 -18.07 -26.22 -9.23
C ILE A 321 -19.48 -25.85 -9.72
N GLN A 322 -20.44 -26.73 -9.45
CA GLN A 322 -21.85 -26.56 -9.84
C GLN A 322 -22.72 -25.97 -8.71
N ALA A 323 -22.20 -25.89 -7.49
CA ALA A 323 -22.93 -25.32 -6.36
C ALA A 323 -23.28 -23.85 -6.61
N SER A 324 -24.35 -23.38 -5.96
CA SER A 324 -24.89 -22.03 -6.11
C SER A 324 -25.57 -21.59 -4.80
N PHE A 325 -26.01 -20.34 -4.74
CA PHE A 325 -26.75 -19.77 -3.61
C PHE A 325 -28.25 -19.66 -3.91
N HIS A 326 -29.03 -19.55 -2.84
CA HIS A 326 -30.42 -19.11 -2.93
C HIS A 326 -30.49 -17.58 -2.94
N THR A 327 -31.61 -17.03 -3.37
CA THR A 327 -31.81 -15.58 -3.50
C THR A 327 -32.69 -15.05 -2.38
N GLY A 328 -32.19 -14.04 -1.68
CA GLY A 328 -32.96 -13.17 -0.81
C GLY A 328 -33.38 -11.89 -1.53
N LEU A 329 -34.59 -11.41 -1.26
CA LEU A 329 -35.15 -10.15 -1.77
C LEU A 329 -35.72 -9.32 -0.63
N ILE A 330 -35.30 -8.05 -0.56
CA ILE A 330 -35.96 -7.00 0.21
C ILE A 330 -36.46 -5.96 -0.79
N ARG A 331 -37.79 -5.78 -0.86
CA ARG A 331 -38.39 -4.71 -1.66
C ARG A 331 -38.29 -3.39 -0.91
N GLY A 332 -37.89 -2.34 -1.62
CA GLY A 332 -37.89 -0.98 -1.08
C GLY A 332 -39.30 -0.52 -0.74
N GLY A 333 -39.47 0.06 0.46
CA GLY A 333 -40.73 0.64 0.93
C GLY A 333 -40.68 2.15 1.15
N GLY A 334 -39.52 2.78 0.92
CA GLY A 334 -39.32 4.21 1.12
C GLY A 334 -39.86 5.06 -0.04
N GLU A 335 -40.20 6.31 0.26
CA GLU A 335 -40.64 7.27 -0.76
C GLU A 335 -39.49 7.69 -1.68
N ALA A 336 -39.79 7.79 -2.98
CA ALA A 336 -38.86 8.33 -3.96
C ALA A 336 -38.63 9.83 -3.69
N ARG A 337 -37.38 10.21 -3.40
CA ARG A 337 -37.00 11.61 -3.24
C ARG A 337 -36.69 12.20 -4.62
N GLN A 338 -37.20 13.39 -4.90
CA GLN A 338 -36.88 14.10 -6.13
C GLN A 338 -35.52 14.81 -6.06
N GLY A 339 -34.87 14.87 -7.22
CA GLY A 339 -33.60 15.55 -7.45
C GLY A 339 -32.36 14.82 -6.91
N TYR A 340 -31.19 15.21 -7.42
CA TYR A 340 -29.91 14.65 -7.01
C TYR A 340 -29.24 15.49 -5.92
N ARG A 341 -28.72 14.84 -4.87
CA ARG A 341 -28.14 15.50 -3.68
C ARG A 341 -26.68 15.11 -3.47
N VAL A 342 -25.81 16.12 -3.39
CA VAL A 342 -24.39 15.96 -3.05
C VAL A 342 -24.08 16.69 -1.73
N PRO A 343 -23.77 15.98 -0.64
CA PRO A 343 -23.28 16.60 0.59
C PRO A 343 -21.93 17.28 0.33
N TYR A 344 -21.83 18.58 0.59
CA TYR A 344 -20.59 19.33 0.44
C TYR A 344 -20.62 20.62 1.27
N ASP A 345 -19.54 20.84 2.01
CA ASP A 345 -19.30 22.02 2.85
C ASP A 345 -17.82 22.43 2.78
N ALA A 346 -17.25 22.37 1.56
CA ALA A 346 -15.83 22.45 1.23
C ALA A 346 -15.04 21.12 1.37
N GLY A 347 -13.79 21.15 0.94
CA GLY A 347 -12.85 20.04 1.08
C GLY A 347 -12.54 19.71 2.55
N TRP A 348 -12.01 18.51 2.79
CA TRP A 348 -11.56 18.07 4.09
C TRP A 348 -10.24 18.75 4.50
N HIS A 349 -10.12 19.14 5.76
CA HIS A 349 -8.89 19.68 6.35
C HIS A 349 -8.80 19.26 7.84
N PRO A 350 -7.60 19.09 8.44
CA PRO A 350 -7.47 18.70 9.85
C PRO A 350 -8.19 19.62 10.85
N THR A 351 -8.35 20.91 10.53
CA THR A 351 -9.08 21.88 11.37
C THR A 351 -10.60 21.82 11.15
N SER A 352 -11.07 21.17 10.08
CA SER A 352 -12.47 21.03 9.71
C SER A 352 -12.82 19.57 9.36
N PRO A 353 -12.62 18.62 10.30
CA PRO A 353 -12.64 17.19 9.98
C PRO A 353 -14.06 16.59 9.89
N ARG A 354 -15.09 17.36 10.24
CA ARG A 354 -16.47 16.87 10.38
C ARG A 354 -17.08 16.55 9.01
N PRO A 355 -17.97 15.54 8.91
CA PRO A 355 -18.76 15.30 7.69
C PRO A 355 -19.58 16.53 7.29
N PRO A 356 -19.96 16.66 6.00
CA PRO A 356 -20.87 17.72 5.58
C PRO A 356 -22.22 17.64 6.30
N PRO A 357 -22.88 18.76 6.61
CA PRO A 357 -24.23 18.76 7.18
C PRO A 357 -25.23 18.04 6.26
N ALA A 358 -26.02 17.12 6.82
CA ALA A 358 -26.98 16.33 6.04
C ALA A 358 -28.20 17.14 5.57
N ASP A 359 -28.50 18.26 6.24
CA ASP A 359 -29.65 19.13 6.00
C ASP A 359 -29.43 20.15 4.88
N LYS A 360 -28.18 20.35 4.43
CA LYS A 360 -27.82 21.35 3.41
C LYS A 360 -26.99 20.76 2.25
N PRO A 361 -27.49 19.73 1.53
CA PRO A 361 -26.80 19.22 0.36
C PRO A 361 -26.88 20.21 -0.81
N LEU A 362 -25.93 20.12 -1.73
CA LEU A 362 -26.03 20.77 -3.04
C LEU A 362 -27.05 20.04 -3.91
N THR A 363 -27.92 20.81 -4.57
CA THR A 363 -28.97 20.33 -5.49
C THR A 363 -29.15 21.30 -6.66
N GLY A 364 -29.70 20.82 -7.78
CA GLY A 364 -30.09 21.64 -8.93
C GLY A 364 -29.01 22.65 -9.36
N ALA A 365 -29.40 23.93 -9.47
CA ALA A 365 -28.48 24.99 -9.90
C ALA A 365 -27.22 25.14 -9.01
N ALA A 366 -27.34 24.95 -7.69
CA ALA A 366 -26.20 25.05 -6.78
C ALA A 366 -25.19 23.92 -6.99
N LEU A 367 -25.67 22.70 -7.25
CA LEU A 367 -24.82 21.57 -7.61
C LEU A 367 -24.09 21.82 -8.93
N LYS A 368 -24.81 22.29 -9.95
CA LYS A 368 -24.23 22.61 -11.27
C LYS A 368 -23.16 23.69 -11.18
N ALA A 369 -23.43 24.77 -10.44
CA ALA A 369 -22.46 25.83 -10.22
C ALA A 369 -21.20 25.31 -9.50
N GLN A 370 -21.35 24.44 -8.50
CA GLN A 370 -20.21 23.84 -7.82
C GLN A 370 -19.42 22.88 -8.73
N ALA A 371 -20.09 22.10 -9.59
CA ALA A 371 -19.45 21.21 -10.55
C ALA A 371 -18.54 21.99 -11.51
N LEU A 372 -19.06 23.10 -12.07
CA LEU A 372 -18.29 23.99 -12.94
C LEU A 372 -17.12 24.65 -12.20
N LYS A 373 -17.33 25.08 -10.95
CA LYS A 373 -16.27 25.64 -10.10
C LYS A 373 -15.16 24.62 -9.80
N TRP A 374 -15.50 23.35 -9.60
CA TRP A 374 -14.49 22.30 -9.45
C TRP A 374 -13.69 22.10 -10.74
N ALA A 375 -14.33 22.13 -11.92
CA ALA A 375 -13.63 22.03 -13.19
C ALA A 375 -12.71 23.24 -13.45
N GLU A 376 -13.18 24.46 -13.19
CA GLU A 376 -12.39 25.69 -13.32
C GLU A 376 -11.15 25.66 -12.42
N LYS A 377 -11.30 25.18 -11.18
CA LYS A 377 -10.18 25.02 -10.24
C LYS A 377 -9.28 23.81 -10.54
N GLY A 378 -9.63 22.99 -11.52
CA GLY A 378 -8.88 21.78 -11.87
C GLY A 378 -9.02 20.65 -10.83
N VAL A 379 -10.08 20.66 -10.02
CA VAL A 379 -10.36 19.61 -9.04
C VAL A 379 -10.90 18.35 -9.74
N ILE A 380 -11.71 18.55 -10.78
CA ILE A 380 -12.27 17.50 -11.64
C ILE A 380 -12.09 17.91 -13.11
N GLU A 381 -12.17 16.96 -14.04
CA GLU A 381 -12.13 17.27 -15.47
C GLU A 381 -13.48 17.85 -15.97
N PRO A 382 -13.47 18.68 -17.04
CA PRO A 382 -14.69 19.33 -17.54
C PRO A 382 -15.83 18.38 -17.94
N ASP A 383 -15.49 17.21 -18.48
CA ASP A 383 -16.46 16.17 -18.83
C ASP A 383 -17.07 15.48 -17.59
N ALA A 384 -16.33 15.41 -16.47
CA ALA A 384 -16.85 14.98 -15.18
C ALA A 384 -17.87 16.00 -14.63
N ALA A 385 -17.59 17.30 -14.76
CA ALA A 385 -18.52 18.35 -14.39
C ALA A 385 -19.80 18.29 -15.24
N ALA A 386 -19.66 18.10 -16.56
CA ALA A 386 -20.80 17.94 -17.47
C ALA A 386 -21.66 16.72 -17.11
N ALA A 387 -21.04 15.59 -16.77
CA ALA A 387 -21.75 14.39 -16.32
C ALA A 387 -22.51 14.61 -14.99
N LEU A 388 -21.95 15.40 -14.07
CA LEU A 388 -22.60 15.73 -12.80
C LEU A 388 -23.80 16.66 -13.02
N CYS A 389 -23.66 17.66 -13.90
CA CYS A 389 -24.76 18.52 -14.32
C CYS A 389 -25.88 17.73 -14.97
N TRP A 390 -25.55 16.85 -15.92
CA TRP A 390 -26.50 15.96 -16.58
C TRP A 390 -27.25 15.08 -15.58
N THR A 391 -26.54 14.53 -14.59
CA THR A 391 -27.15 13.68 -13.56
C THR A 391 -28.14 14.47 -12.71
N SER A 392 -27.81 15.71 -12.33
CA SER A 392 -28.74 16.61 -11.64
C SER A 392 -29.99 16.82 -12.49
N ASP A 393 -29.83 17.23 -13.75
CA ASP A 393 -30.96 17.54 -14.64
C ASP A 393 -31.84 16.32 -14.91
N TYR A 394 -31.25 15.12 -15.06
CA TYR A 394 -31.98 13.87 -15.24
C TYR A 394 -32.93 13.56 -14.08
N PHE A 395 -32.45 13.70 -12.85
CA PHE A 395 -33.26 13.39 -11.66
C PHE A 395 -34.18 14.55 -11.23
N ASP A 396 -33.81 15.79 -11.52
CA ASP A 396 -34.71 16.94 -11.36
C ASP A 396 -35.88 16.86 -12.36
N GLY A 397 -35.66 16.28 -13.55
CA GLY A 397 -36.68 15.97 -14.55
C GLY A 397 -37.55 14.74 -14.28
N GLY A 398 -37.43 14.11 -13.10
CA GLY A 398 -38.21 12.92 -12.72
C GLY A 398 -37.65 11.58 -13.22
N GLY A 399 -36.39 11.54 -13.67
CA GLY A 399 -35.68 10.31 -13.99
C GLY A 399 -35.59 9.34 -12.82
N SER A 400 -35.42 8.05 -13.10
CA SER A 400 -35.44 6.99 -12.07
C SER A 400 -34.54 5.81 -12.45
N LEU A 401 -34.04 5.09 -11.43
CA LEU A 401 -33.27 3.86 -11.60
C LEU A 401 -34.10 2.58 -11.45
N LYS A 402 -35.44 2.64 -11.47
CA LYS A 402 -36.32 1.48 -11.23
C LYS A 402 -36.00 0.25 -12.11
N ASP A 403 -35.54 0.46 -13.34
CA ASP A 403 -35.20 -0.59 -14.31
C ASP A 403 -33.69 -0.89 -14.39
N VAL A 404 -32.93 -0.39 -13.40
CA VAL A 404 -31.47 -0.54 -13.31
C VAL A 404 -31.12 -1.49 -12.18
N TYR A 405 -30.32 -2.49 -12.52
CA TYR A 405 -29.80 -3.50 -11.61
C TYR A 405 -28.29 -3.33 -11.47
N VAL A 406 -27.83 -3.08 -10.25
CA VAL A 406 -26.40 -2.90 -9.96
C VAL A 406 -25.90 -4.07 -9.14
N VAL A 407 -25.16 -4.98 -9.77
CA VAL A 407 -24.42 -6.04 -9.08
C VAL A 407 -23.22 -5.40 -8.40
N MET A 408 -23.25 -5.36 -7.08
CA MET A 408 -22.29 -4.60 -6.29
C MET A 408 -21.44 -5.54 -5.46
N ILE A 409 -20.22 -5.79 -5.94
CA ILE A 409 -19.20 -6.50 -5.18
C ILE A 409 -18.58 -5.51 -4.19
N GLY A 410 -18.81 -5.75 -2.90
CA GLY A 410 -18.47 -4.84 -1.81
C GLY A 410 -19.62 -3.90 -1.44
N ALA A 411 -20.84 -4.43 -1.33
CA ALA A 411 -22.06 -3.66 -1.00
C ALA A 411 -21.93 -2.80 0.28
N GLY A 412 -21.19 -3.29 1.28
CA GLY A 412 -20.95 -2.62 2.54
C GLY A 412 -19.67 -1.78 2.59
N SER A 413 -18.95 -1.64 1.48
CA SER A 413 -17.74 -0.82 1.42
C SER A 413 -18.04 0.66 1.70
N ALA A 414 -17.10 1.33 2.36
CA ALA A 414 -17.26 2.73 2.73
C ALA A 414 -17.37 3.68 1.52
N MET A 415 -16.73 3.29 0.41
CA MET A 415 -16.66 4.06 -0.84
C MET A 415 -17.62 3.58 -1.93
N GLY A 416 -18.44 2.57 -1.62
CA GLY A 416 -19.41 2.04 -2.55
C GLY A 416 -20.66 2.93 -2.66
N PRO A 417 -21.30 3.02 -3.84
CA PRO A 417 -22.47 3.86 -4.06
C PRO A 417 -23.78 3.29 -3.47
N PHE A 418 -23.72 2.28 -2.59
CA PHE A 418 -24.86 1.48 -2.12
C PHE A 418 -26.05 2.32 -1.63
N PRO A 419 -25.89 3.24 -0.65
CA PRO A 419 -27.05 3.99 -0.15
C PRO A 419 -27.64 4.91 -1.23
N LYS A 420 -26.79 5.49 -2.07
CA LYS A 420 -27.19 6.43 -3.11
C LYS A 420 -27.94 5.72 -4.24
N LEU A 421 -27.54 4.51 -4.61
CA LEU A 421 -28.26 3.69 -5.60
C LEU A 421 -29.68 3.34 -5.13
N LEU A 422 -29.81 2.94 -3.86
CA LEU A 422 -31.11 2.64 -3.26
C LEU A 422 -31.99 3.90 -3.14
N GLU A 423 -31.41 5.04 -2.75
CA GLU A 423 -32.09 6.34 -2.70
C GLU A 423 -32.68 6.74 -4.05
N MET A 424 -31.96 6.46 -5.15
CA MET A 424 -32.40 6.78 -6.52
C MET A 424 -33.27 5.68 -7.16
N GLY A 425 -33.63 4.62 -6.41
CA GLY A 425 -34.59 3.60 -6.83
C GLY A 425 -34.01 2.40 -7.58
N ALA A 426 -32.68 2.20 -7.59
CA ALA A 426 -32.07 1.04 -8.23
C ALA A 426 -32.35 -0.26 -7.46
N THR A 427 -32.29 -1.39 -8.16
CA THR A 427 -32.15 -2.70 -7.51
C THR A 427 -30.67 -3.02 -7.34
N VAL A 428 -30.19 -3.15 -6.10
CA VAL A 428 -28.81 -3.52 -5.82
C VAL A 428 -28.73 -5.03 -5.57
N VAL A 429 -27.86 -5.72 -6.30
CA VAL A 429 -27.56 -7.14 -6.10
C VAL A 429 -26.26 -7.21 -5.32
N ALA A 430 -26.37 -7.36 -4.00
CA ALA A 430 -25.27 -7.21 -3.07
C ALA A 430 -24.45 -8.48 -2.91
N ILE A 431 -23.15 -8.33 -3.12
CA ILE A 431 -22.11 -9.30 -2.73
C ILE A 431 -21.21 -8.56 -1.74
N ASP A 432 -20.89 -9.19 -0.62
CA ASP A 432 -19.93 -8.63 0.32
C ASP A 432 -19.18 -9.73 1.05
N ILE A 433 -17.96 -9.40 1.48
CA ILE A 433 -17.05 -10.32 2.17
C ILE A 433 -17.43 -10.44 3.66
N PRO A 434 -17.25 -11.62 4.28
CA PRO A 434 -17.52 -11.79 5.71
C PRO A 434 -16.64 -10.85 6.54
N GLY A 435 -17.20 -10.22 7.57
CA GLY A 435 -16.53 -9.17 8.36
C GLY A 435 -15.35 -9.62 9.25
N ASN A 436 -14.80 -10.82 9.05
CA ASN A 436 -13.72 -11.38 9.86
C ASN A 436 -12.31 -11.08 9.33
N TRP A 437 -12.18 -10.37 8.19
CA TRP A 437 -10.91 -10.02 7.59
C TRP A 437 -10.44 -8.64 8.10
N GLY A 438 -9.65 -8.60 9.18
CA GLY A 438 -9.03 -7.36 9.72
C GLY A 438 -9.00 -7.25 11.25
N LYS A 439 -8.38 -6.18 11.78
CA LYS A 439 -8.46 -5.84 13.22
C LYS A 439 -9.84 -5.25 13.53
N GLY A 440 -10.69 -6.01 14.21
CA GLY A 440 -12.05 -5.61 14.57
C GLY A 440 -13.09 -6.39 13.77
N ALA A 441 -13.24 -7.68 14.08
CA ALA A 441 -14.21 -8.55 13.42
C ALA A 441 -15.63 -8.02 13.61
N ARG A 442 -16.36 -7.83 12.51
CA ARG A 442 -17.80 -7.50 12.55
C ARG A 442 -18.58 -8.77 12.20
N ALA A 443 -19.52 -9.16 13.06
CA ALA A 443 -20.38 -10.31 12.77
C ALA A 443 -21.12 -10.10 11.44
N THR A 444 -21.06 -11.07 10.53
CA THR A 444 -21.67 -11.03 9.19
C THR A 444 -23.16 -10.66 9.26
N SER A 445 -23.88 -11.11 10.29
CA SER A 445 -25.29 -10.76 10.52
C SER A 445 -25.53 -9.25 10.71
N SER A 446 -24.61 -8.53 11.35
CA SER A 446 -24.74 -7.07 11.56
C SER A 446 -24.58 -6.27 10.25
N LEU A 447 -23.75 -6.77 9.32
CA LEU A 447 -23.61 -6.19 7.99
C LEU A 447 -24.92 -6.35 7.22
N TRP A 448 -25.46 -7.56 7.15
CA TRP A 448 -26.70 -7.84 6.40
C TRP A 448 -27.91 -7.16 7.02
N ARG A 449 -28.00 -7.09 8.36
CA ARG A 449 -29.02 -6.28 9.04
C ARG A 449 -28.99 -4.84 8.54
N ARG A 450 -27.80 -4.22 8.50
CA ARG A 450 -27.65 -2.84 8.03
C ARG A 450 -28.08 -2.69 6.57
N LEU A 451 -27.58 -3.52 5.66
CA LEU A 451 -27.92 -3.44 4.23
C LEU A 451 -29.42 -3.64 3.98
N CYS A 452 -30.04 -4.65 4.61
CA CYS A 452 -31.47 -4.91 4.48
C CYS A 452 -32.31 -3.77 5.07
N THR A 453 -31.92 -3.24 6.23
CA THR A 453 -32.62 -2.10 6.85
C THR A 453 -32.54 -0.85 5.97
N THR A 454 -31.39 -0.56 5.38
CA THR A 454 -31.24 0.55 4.43
C THR A 454 -32.14 0.37 3.22
N ALA A 455 -32.23 -0.83 2.65
CA ALA A 455 -33.10 -1.12 1.51
C ALA A 455 -34.59 -0.95 1.84
N LYS A 456 -35.06 -1.46 2.99
CA LYS A 456 -36.46 -1.27 3.44
C LYS A 456 -36.86 0.20 3.50
N ASN A 457 -35.94 1.04 3.97
CA ASN A 457 -36.16 2.48 4.16
C ASN A 457 -35.89 3.31 2.89
N SER A 458 -35.60 2.66 1.76
CA SER A 458 -35.32 3.31 0.48
C SER A 458 -36.36 2.91 -0.59
N PRO A 459 -36.50 3.66 -1.68
CA PRO A 459 -37.33 3.25 -2.82
C PRO A 459 -36.69 2.08 -3.61
N GLY A 460 -35.36 1.96 -3.60
CA GLY A 460 -34.64 0.87 -4.24
C GLY A 460 -34.74 -0.45 -3.49
N SER A 461 -34.55 -1.56 -4.21
CA SER A 461 -34.64 -2.92 -3.68
C SER A 461 -33.26 -3.57 -3.52
N LEU A 462 -33.17 -4.60 -2.68
CA LEU A 462 -31.95 -5.35 -2.41
C LEU A 462 -32.14 -6.83 -2.74
N VAL A 463 -31.23 -7.38 -3.53
CA VAL A 463 -31.07 -8.80 -3.83
C VAL A 463 -29.75 -9.28 -3.23
N PHE A 464 -29.71 -10.44 -2.60
CA PHE A 464 -28.50 -10.93 -1.92
C PHE A 464 -28.50 -12.47 -1.80
N PRO A 465 -27.33 -13.11 -1.65
CA PRO A 465 -27.25 -14.57 -1.57
C PRO A 465 -27.66 -15.08 -0.18
N LEU A 466 -28.30 -16.24 -0.15
CA LEU A 466 -28.76 -16.97 1.04
C LEU A 466 -28.29 -18.43 0.99
N SER A 467 -28.06 -19.00 2.17
CA SER A 467 -27.65 -20.41 2.32
C SER A 467 -28.74 -21.45 2.08
N LYS A 468 -30.02 -21.06 2.21
CA LYS A 468 -31.24 -21.85 1.96
C LYS A 468 -32.35 -20.92 1.41
N PRO A 469 -33.45 -21.43 0.85
CA PRO A 469 -34.57 -20.60 0.36
C PRO A 469 -35.07 -19.59 1.41
N GLN A 470 -35.39 -18.36 0.98
CA GLN A 470 -35.81 -17.29 1.90
C GLN A 470 -37.04 -17.66 2.75
N SER A 471 -37.96 -18.47 2.19
CA SER A 471 -39.16 -18.96 2.89
C SER A 471 -38.88 -19.94 4.03
N GLU A 472 -37.66 -20.48 4.14
CA GLU A 472 -37.28 -21.46 5.17
C GLU A 472 -36.62 -20.83 6.40
N TYR A 473 -36.48 -19.50 6.45
CA TYR A 473 -36.02 -18.80 7.65
C TYR A 473 -37.22 -18.44 8.53
N ALA A 474 -37.14 -18.73 9.82
CA ALA A 474 -38.23 -18.47 10.76
C ALA A 474 -38.45 -16.97 11.02
N ASN A 475 -37.38 -16.17 10.92
CA ASN A 475 -37.41 -14.72 11.11
C ASN A 475 -36.22 -14.05 10.41
N GLU A 476 -36.23 -12.72 10.39
CA GLU A 476 -35.18 -11.93 9.75
C GLU A 476 -33.82 -12.09 10.39
N GLU A 477 -33.75 -12.34 11.70
CA GLU A 477 -32.48 -12.51 12.39
C GLU A 477 -31.75 -13.76 11.91
N GLU A 478 -32.48 -14.87 11.80
CA GLU A 478 -31.98 -16.12 11.22
C GLU A 478 -31.56 -15.91 9.75
N MET A 479 -32.37 -15.16 8.99
CA MET A 479 -32.03 -14.82 7.60
C MET A 479 -30.73 -14.01 7.52
N TYR A 480 -30.50 -13.03 8.40
CA TYR A 480 -29.26 -12.26 8.43
C TYR A 480 -28.03 -13.13 8.75
N GLN A 481 -28.19 -14.20 9.53
CA GLN A 481 -27.12 -15.16 9.81
C GLN A 481 -26.85 -16.08 8.62
N GLY A 482 -27.89 -16.46 7.87
CA GLY A 482 -27.78 -17.27 6.65
C GLY A 482 -27.50 -16.49 5.37
N ALA A 483 -27.31 -15.17 5.47
CA ALA A 483 -27.04 -14.27 4.34
C ALA A 483 -25.56 -14.10 4.04
N GLY A 484 -25.27 -13.88 2.76
CA GLY A 484 -23.96 -13.55 2.24
C GLY A 484 -23.20 -14.70 1.62
N CYS A 485 -21.94 -14.43 1.29
CA CYS A 485 -21.02 -15.35 0.63
C CYS A 485 -19.58 -14.96 0.98
N ASP A 486 -18.61 -15.85 0.76
CA ASP A 486 -17.18 -15.51 0.88
C ASP A 486 -16.54 -15.47 -0.52
N LEU A 487 -16.35 -14.27 -1.07
CA LEU A 487 -15.85 -14.09 -2.43
C LEU A 487 -14.50 -14.78 -2.70
N MET A 488 -13.62 -14.87 -1.69
CA MET A 488 -12.31 -15.51 -1.87
C MET A 488 -12.38 -17.04 -1.79
N LYS A 489 -13.44 -17.60 -1.18
CA LYS A 489 -13.63 -19.04 -1.00
C LYS A 489 -14.67 -19.65 -1.93
N GLN A 490 -15.65 -18.86 -2.37
CA GLN A 490 -16.83 -19.30 -3.12
C GLN A 490 -17.06 -18.49 -4.42
N PRO A 491 -16.03 -18.10 -5.20
CA PRO A 491 -16.24 -17.27 -6.39
C PRO A 491 -17.07 -17.99 -7.48
N ALA A 492 -16.99 -19.32 -7.57
CA ALA A 492 -17.76 -20.13 -8.51
C ALA A 492 -19.25 -20.12 -8.18
N GLU A 493 -19.59 -20.35 -6.91
CA GLU A 493 -20.96 -20.37 -6.42
C GLU A 493 -21.63 -19.00 -6.57
N ILE A 494 -20.88 -17.91 -6.33
CA ILE A 494 -21.35 -16.55 -6.58
C ILE A 494 -21.62 -16.32 -8.06
N ALA A 495 -20.69 -16.71 -8.95
CA ALA A 495 -20.85 -16.55 -10.39
C ALA A 495 -22.05 -17.37 -10.92
N ASN A 496 -22.21 -18.61 -10.46
CA ASN A 496 -23.35 -19.46 -10.80
C ASN A 496 -24.67 -18.81 -10.35
N TRP A 497 -24.72 -18.31 -9.11
CA TRP A 497 -25.89 -17.61 -8.58
C TRP A 497 -26.24 -16.37 -9.41
N LEU A 498 -25.25 -15.53 -9.74
CA LEU A 498 -25.48 -14.35 -10.59
C LEU A 498 -26.00 -14.72 -11.97
N CYS A 499 -25.44 -15.76 -12.60
CA CYS A 499 -25.87 -16.25 -13.90
C CYS A 499 -27.28 -16.82 -13.90
N GLU A 500 -27.75 -17.42 -12.81
CA GLU A 500 -29.14 -17.85 -12.66
C GLU A 500 -30.07 -16.69 -12.31
N TRP A 501 -29.68 -15.85 -11.36
CA TRP A 501 -30.47 -14.68 -10.95
C TRP A 501 -30.77 -13.76 -12.12
N GLN A 502 -29.81 -13.48 -12.99
CA GLN A 502 -30.02 -12.56 -14.12
C GLN A 502 -31.02 -13.07 -15.17
N LYS A 503 -31.37 -14.36 -15.17
CA LYS A 503 -32.46 -14.91 -16.01
C LYS A 503 -33.85 -14.54 -15.49
N THR A 504 -33.96 -14.13 -14.22
CA THR A 504 -35.23 -13.75 -13.57
C THR A 504 -35.67 -12.32 -13.92
N ILE A 505 -34.79 -11.52 -14.53
CA ILE A 505 -35.05 -10.13 -14.87
C ILE A 505 -35.24 -9.96 -16.39
N PRO A 506 -35.97 -8.93 -16.85
CA PRO A 506 -36.19 -8.69 -18.28
C PRO A 506 -34.89 -8.58 -19.08
N SER A 507 -34.89 -9.06 -20.33
CA SER A 507 -33.76 -8.92 -21.25
C SER A 507 -33.42 -7.45 -21.58
N THR A 508 -34.40 -6.56 -21.46
CA THR A 508 -34.27 -5.10 -21.63
C THR A 508 -33.72 -4.38 -20.40
N ALA A 509 -33.63 -5.06 -19.25
CA ALA A 509 -33.13 -4.46 -18.02
C ALA A 509 -31.66 -4.02 -18.16
N LYS A 510 -31.34 -2.84 -17.62
CA LYS A 510 -29.96 -2.34 -17.56
C LYS A 510 -29.26 -3.00 -16.39
N VAL A 511 -28.21 -3.77 -16.67
CA VAL A 511 -27.42 -4.46 -15.65
C VAL A 511 -26.01 -3.93 -15.70
N ILE A 512 -25.42 -3.64 -14.54
CA ILE A 512 -23.99 -3.32 -14.42
C ILE A 512 -23.39 -4.06 -13.23
N ILE A 513 -22.18 -4.60 -13.38
CA ILE A 513 -21.43 -5.24 -12.30
C ILE A 513 -20.23 -4.39 -11.90
N GLY A 514 -20.17 -4.01 -10.63
CA GLY A 514 -19.13 -3.13 -10.08
C GLY A 514 -18.33 -3.77 -8.96
N ASN A 515 -17.00 -3.56 -8.97
CA ASN A 515 -16.12 -3.95 -7.87
C ASN A 515 -15.68 -2.74 -7.03
N TYR A 516 -16.14 -2.70 -5.78
CA TYR A 516 -15.85 -1.66 -4.78
C TYR A 516 -15.13 -2.21 -3.55
N THR A 517 -14.61 -3.44 -3.64
CA THR A 517 -13.92 -4.09 -2.53
C THR A 517 -12.45 -3.68 -2.45
N TYR A 518 -11.91 -3.68 -1.23
CA TYR A 518 -10.52 -3.38 -0.93
C TYR A 518 -10.10 -4.13 0.34
N LEU A 519 -8.90 -4.71 0.32
CA LEU A 519 -8.22 -5.30 1.48
C LEU A 519 -6.72 -5.00 1.40
N ASP A 520 -5.99 -5.17 2.50
CA ASP A 520 -4.55 -4.92 2.53
C ASP A 520 -3.73 -6.07 1.95
N GLY A 521 -2.64 -5.73 1.27
CA GLY A 521 -1.61 -6.68 0.87
C GLY A 521 -2.12 -7.78 -0.08
N GLU A 522 -1.80 -9.04 0.24
CA GLU A 522 -2.10 -10.19 -0.61
C GLU A 522 -3.61 -10.43 -0.83
N LEU A 523 -4.42 -10.06 0.15
CA LEU A 523 -5.87 -10.27 0.11
C LEU A 523 -6.50 -9.45 -1.01
N HIS A 524 -5.98 -8.26 -1.31
CA HIS A 524 -6.49 -7.43 -2.39
C HIS A 524 -6.36 -8.09 -3.77
N VAL A 525 -5.24 -8.77 -4.02
CA VAL A 525 -4.98 -9.44 -5.30
C VAL A 525 -5.91 -10.64 -5.45
N LYS A 526 -6.09 -11.44 -4.38
CA LYS A 526 -7.04 -12.56 -4.34
C LYS A 526 -8.46 -12.09 -4.63
N LEU A 527 -8.88 -11.03 -3.94
CA LEU A 527 -10.18 -10.38 -4.08
C LEU A 527 -10.39 -9.85 -5.51
N ALA A 528 -9.40 -9.17 -6.09
CA ALA A 528 -9.46 -8.66 -7.46
C ALA A 528 -9.63 -9.79 -8.48
N LEU A 529 -8.92 -10.91 -8.32
CA LEU A 529 -9.07 -12.08 -9.20
C LEU A 529 -10.45 -12.73 -9.07
N CYS A 530 -10.97 -12.89 -7.85
CA CYS A 530 -12.30 -13.47 -7.62
C CYS A 530 -13.42 -12.59 -8.18
N SER A 531 -13.29 -11.27 -8.01
CA SER A 531 -14.20 -10.29 -8.63
C SER A 531 -14.12 -10.34 -10.16
N ASP A 532 -12.92 -10.41 -10.72
CA ASP A 532 -12.72 -10.54 -12.18
C ASP A 532 -13.43 -11.77 -12.74
N TYR A 533 -13.34 -12.90 -12.03
CA TYR A 533 -14.02 -14.14 -12.41
C TYR A 533 -15.54 -14.00 -12.45
N CYS A 534 -16.13 -13.38 -11.41
CA CYS A 534 -17.57 -13.10 -11.37
C CYS A 534 -18.00 -12.17 -12.51
N ILE A 535 -17.21 -11.11 -12.78
CA ILE A 535 -17.45 -10.17 -13.89
C ILE A 535 -17.41 -10.90 -15.23
N LYS A 536 -16.35 -11.67 -15.50
CA LYS A 536 -16.17 -12.44 -16.73
C LYS A 536 -17.33 -13.41 -16.97
N ARG A 537 -17.74 -14.17 -15.94
CA ARG A 537 -18.84 -15.14 -16.03
C ARG A 537 -20.19 -14.46 -16.30
N LEU A 538 -20.51 -13.38 -15.58
CA LEU A 538 -21.76 -12.65 -15.79
C LEU A 538 -21.80 -11.97 -17.17
N ARG A 539 -20.69 -11.37 -17.61
CA ARG A 539 -20.56 -10.77 -18.95
C ARG A 539 -20.77 -11.79 -20.06
N ALA A 540 -20.19 -12.97 -19.92
CA ALA A 540 -20.39 -14.06 -20.88
C ALA A 540 -21.86 -14.51 -20.94
N ALA A 541 -22.53 -14.59 -19.78
CA ALA A 541 -23.93 -15.00 -19.70
C ALA A 541 -24.94 -13.89 -20.10
N ARG A 542 -24.54 -12.62 -20.01
CA ARG A 542 -25.33 -11.45 -20.42
C ARG A 542 -24.44 -10.38 -21.05
N PRO A 543 -24.21 -10.45 -22.37
CA PRO A 543 -23.36 -9.50 -23.10
C PRO A 543 -23.82 -8.04 -23.10
N SER A 544 -25.03 -7.73 -22.60
CA SER A 544 -25.49 -6.34 -22.38
C SER A 544 -25.10 -5.75 -21.02
N THR A 545 -24.51 -6.53 -20.11
CA THR A 545 -24.12 -6.08 -18.76
C THR A 545 -22.95 -5.10 -18.81
N GLY A 546 -23.09 -3.88 -18.28
CA GLY A 546 -21.96 -2.97 -18.11
C GLY A 546 -20.99 -3.44 -17.01
N VAL A 547 -19.81 -2.83 -16.93
CA VAL A 547 -18.82 -3.08 -15.87
C VAL A 547 -18.46 -1.76 -15.18
N ALA A 548 -18.24 -1.80 -13.87
CA ALA A 548 -17.83 -0.63 -13.10
C ALA A 548 -16.61 -0.90 -12.20
N PHE A 549 -15.73 0.09 -12.12
CA PHE A 549 -14.60 0.08 -11.18
C PHE A 549 -14.40 1.46 -10.58
N LEU A 550 -14.01 1.47 -9.31
CA LEU A 550 -13.55 2.69 -8.66
C LEU A 550 -12.03 2.81 -8.80
N CYS A 551 -11.59 3.60 -9.79
CA CYS A 551 -10.16 3.81 -10.04
C CYS A 551 -9.53 4.66 -8.95
N THR A 552 -8.35 4.23 -8.50
CA THR A 552 -7.55 4.99 -7.53
C THR A 552 -6.83 6.14 -8.23
N PRO A 553 -6.69 7.32 -7.61
CA PRO A 553 -5.84 8.38 -8.14
C PRO A 553 -4.35 8.01 -8.02
N THR A 554 -4.02 7.00 -7.21
CA THR A 554 -2.64 6.56 -6.94
C THR A 554 -2.15 5.44 -7.88
N ASP A 555 -2.56 5.47 -9.14
CA ASP A 555 -2.07 4.60 -10.21
C ASP A 555 -1.66 5.49 -11.40
N ILE A 556 -1.11 4.90 -12.45
CA ILE A 556 -0.71 5.62 -13.66
C ILE A 556 -1.88 5.67 -14.63
N HIS A 557 -2.25 6.89 -15.01
CA HIS A 557 -3.39 7.20 -15.88
C HIS A 557 -2.97 8.06 -17.05
N VAL A 558 -3.56 7.80 -18.22
CA VAL A 558 -3.53 8.77 -19.32
C VAL A 558 -4.33 9.99 -18.91
N CYS A 559 -3.82 11.17 -19.22
CA CYS A 559 -4.47 12.44 -18.87
C CYS A 559 -4.71 13.30 -20.12
N THR A 560 -5.54 14.33 -19.97
CA THR A 560 -5.84 15.29 -21.03
C THR A 560 -4.66 16.26 -21.25
N ASP A 561 -4.55 16.83 -22.45
CA ASP A 561 -3.55 17.88 -22.73
C ASP A 561 -3.72 19.08 -21.80
N ALA A 562 -4.97 19.44 -21.46
CA ALA A 562 -5.28 20.49 -20.50
C ALA A 562 -4.72 20.18 -19.10
N SER A 563 -4.78 18.91 -18.67
CA SER A 563 -4.20 18.48 -17.40
C SER A 563 -2.67 18.57 -17.39
N ASP A 564 -1.99 18.08 -18.44
CA ASP A 564 -0.53 18.15 -18.57
C ASP A 564 -0.05 19.62 -18.62
N GLN A 565 -0.73 20.47 -19.39
CA GLN A 565 -0.43 21.91 -19.46
C GLN A 565 -0.62 22.59 -18.10
N ALA A 566 -1.71 22.29 -17.38
CA ALA A 566 -1.93 22.85 -16.05
C ALA A 566 -0.85 22.43 -15.05
N ALA A 567 -0.43 21.14 -15.06
CA ALA A 567 0.67 20.67 -14.21
C ALA A 567 1.99 21.40 -14.50
N ARG A 568 2.31 21.62 -15.78
CA ARG A 568 3.50 22.40 -16.21
C ARG A 568 3.40 23.86 -15.79
N ALA A 569 2.26 24.50 -15.98
CA ALA A 569 2.04 25.90 -15.60
C ALA A 569 2.11 26.10 -14.08
N ASN A 570 1.63 25.12 -13.30
CA ASN A 570 1.70 25.17 -11.84
C ASN A 570 3.11 24.88 -11.30
N TYR A 571 4.02 24.32 -12.10
CA TYR A 571 5.36 23.93 -11.64
C TYR A 571 6.20 25.16 -11.31
N GLY A 572 6.70 25.24 -10.08
CA GLY A 572 7.43 26.41 -9.59
C GLY A 572 6.55 27.53 -9.02
N SER A 573 5.23 27.35 -8.98
CA SER A 573 4.29 28.42 -8.58
C SER A 573 4.06 28.52 -7.07
N GLY A 574 4.61 27.63 -6.24
CA GLY A 574 4.30 27.57 -4.82
C GLY A 574 4.99 28.67 -4.00
N PHE A 575 6.32 28.69 -3.97
CA PHE A 575 7.09 29.64 -3.12
C PHE A 575 7.50 30.94 -3.83
N GLY A 576 6.94 31.24 -5.00
CA GLY A 576 7.34 32.39 -5.81
C GLY A 576 8.79 32.33 -6.28
N SER A 577 9.36 33.47 -6.66
CA SER A 577 10.68 33.62 -7.29
C SER A 577 11.90 33.19 -6.45
N PHE A 578 11.70 32.80 -5.18
CA PHE A 578 12.78 32.45 -4.24
C PHE A 578 13.38 31.06 -4.46
N GLY A 579 12.77 30.20 -5.29
CA GLY A 579 13.35 28.91 -5.68
C GLY A 579 13.51 27.88 -4.56
N LEU A 580 12.81 28.06 -3.42
CA LEU A 580 12.86 27.13 -2.26
C LEU A 580 12.51 25.69 -2.63
N GLU A 581 11.68 25.49 -3.65
CA GLU A 581 11.30 24.16 -4.16
C GLU A 581 12.49 23.47 -4.84
N LYS A 582 13.30 24.22 -5.60
CA LYS A 582 14.53 23.70 -6.21
C LYS A 582 15.56 23.36 -5.13
N LEU A 583 15.64 24.16 -4.07
CA LEU A 583 16.49 23.89 -2.91
C LEU A 583 16.03 22.62 -2.19
N ALA A 584 14.75 22.46 -1.89
CA ALA A 584 14.20 21.27 -1.25
C ALA A 584 14.43 20.01 -2.10
N HIS A 585 14.21 20.10 -3.43
CA HIS A 585 14.52 19.03 -4.37
C HIS A 585 16.00 18.65 -4.31
N PHE A 586 16.91 19.63 -4.39
CA PHE A 586 18.35 19.42 -4.31
C PHE A 586 18.80 18.81 -2.97
N LEU A 587 18.38 19.39 -1.83
CA LEU A 587 18.73 18.91 -0.49
C LEU A 587 18.20 17.50 -0.20
N SER A 588 17.08 17.11 -0.81
CA SER A 588 16.54 15.74 -0.69
C SER A 588 17.27 14.71 -1.56
N GLY A 589 18.24 15.12 -2.38
CA GLY A 589 18.87 14.27 -3.39
C GLY A 589 17.92 13.91 -4.54
N GLY A 590 17.02 14.83 -4.90
CA GLY A 590 16.05 14.67 -5.99
C GLY A 590 14.79 13.88 -5.65
N LYS A 591 14.52 13.63 -4.35
CA LYS A 591 13.39 12.80 -3.89
C LYS A 591 12.10 13.59 -3.68
N PHE A 592 12.20 14.86 -3.29
CA PHE A 592 11.04 15.73 -3.03
C PHE A 592 10.72 16.60 -4.23
N LEU A 593 9.44 16.95 -4.39
CA LEU A 593 8.96 17.89 -5.41
C LEU A 593 9.38 17.51 -6.84
N ILE A 594 9.18 16.24 -7.20
CA ILE A 594 9.44 15.72 -8.55
C ILE A 594 8.32 16.19 -9.48
N PRO A 595 8.61 16.70 -10.71
CA PRO A 595 7.58 17.15 -11.64
C PRO A 595 6.51 16.08 -11.93
N ASN A 596 5.25 16.50 -11.96
CA ASN A 596 4.10 15.60 -12.17
C ASN A 596 3.80 15.28 -13.65
N PHE A 597 4.61 15.81 -14.57
CA PHE A 597 4.47 15.61 -16.01
C PHE A 597 5.66 14.84 -16.57
N ASN A 598 5.42 14.02 -17.58
CA ASN A 598 6.43 13.16 -18.21
C ASN A 598 6.55 13.47 -19.71
N ALA A 599 7.57 12.89 -20.35
CA ALA A 599 7.65 12.91 -21.81
C ALA A 599 6.48 12.09 -22.41
N PRO A 600 5.76 12.63 -23.42
CA PRO A 600 4.67 11.92 -24.08
C PRO A 600 5.10 10.56 -24.63
N VAL A 601 4.14 9.66 -24.78
CA VAL A 601 4.29 8.47 -25.63
C VAL A 601 3.79 8.83 -27.02
N VAL A 602 4.58 8.56 -28.05
CA VAL A 602 4.14 8.69 -29.44
C VAL A 602 3.54 7.37 -29.86
N THR A 603 2.26 7.37 -30.22
CA THR A 603 1.54 6.20 -30.77
C THR A 603 2.11 5.81 -32.13
N ARG A 604 1.78 4.62 -32.63
CA ARG A 604 2.13 4.19 -34.00
C ARG A 604 1.58 5.14 -35.06
N GLU A 605 0.45 5.76 -34.79
CA GLU A 605 -0.24 6.73 -35.64
C GLU A 605 0.27 8.17 -35.46
N GLY A 606 1.26 8.41 -34.60
CA GLY A 606 1.90 9.71 -34.40
C GLY A 606 1.22 10.63 -33.37
N LYS A 607 0.08 10.22 -32.79
CA LYS A 607 -0.57 10.93 -31.66
C LYS A 607 0.33 10.93 -30.42
N GLN A 608 0.38 12.04 -29.70
CA GLN A 608 1.08 12.15 -28.43
C GLN A 608 0.14 11.88 -27.26
N VAL A 609 0.36 10.79 -26.55
CA VAL A 609 -0.40 10.44 -25.34
C VAL A 609 0.34 10.94 -24.10
N LYS A 610 -0.33 11.75 -23.28
CA LYS A 610 0.19 12.24 -21.99
C LYS A 610 -0.29 11.34 -20.85
N TYR A 611 0.50 11.26 -19.78
CA TYR A 611 0.12 10.48 -18.61
C TYR A 611 0.68 11.10 -17.33
N VAL A 612 -0.01 10.81 -16.23
CA VAL A 612 0.40 11.17 -14.88
C VAL A 612 0.85 9.92 -14.13
N ASP A 613 1.95 10.04 -13.40
CA ASP A 613 2.44 8.99 -12.51
C ASP A 613 1.94 9.25 -11.10
N GLY A 614 0.80 8.64 -10.77
CA GLY A 614 0.19 8.70 -9.45
C GLY A 614 0.68 7.62 -8.48
N ILE A 615 1.61 6.73 -8.84
CA ILE A 615 1.97 5.60 -7.97
C ILE A 615 2.46 6.11 -6.61
N ALA A 616 1.82 5.63 -5.54
CA ALA A 616 2.28 5.83 -4.17
C ALA A 616 3.02 4.58 -3.69
N LEU A 617 4.34 4.67 -3.47
CA LEU A 617 5.16 3.54 -3.00
C LEU A 617 4.74 3.03 -1.63
N ALA A 618 4.11 3.88 -0.82
CA ALA A 618 3.54 3.54 0.47
C ALA A 618 2.44 2.46 0.37
N GLN A 619 1.65 2.45 -0.71
CA GLN A 619 0.58 1.46 -0.93
C GLN A 619 1.12 0.06 -1.25
N GLY A 620 2.31 0.01 -1.87
CA GLY A 620 3.03 -1.23 -2.16
C GLY A 620 2.57 -1.98 -3.42
N PRO A 621 3.34 -3.01 -3.83
CA PRO A 621 3.17 -3.66 -5.12
C PRO A 621 1.87 -4.46 -5.28
N ASN A 622 1.37 -5.09 -4.20
CA ASN A 622 0.12 -5.87 -4.27
C ASN A 622 -1.10 -4.97 -4.53
N TYR A 623 -1.10 -3.75 -3.97
CA TYR A 623 -2.14 -2.76 -4.25
C TYR A 623 -2.13 -2.34 -5.72
N ALA A 624 -0.95 -2.00 -6.23
CA ALA A 624 -0.78 -1.59 -7.62
C ALA A 624 -1.17 -2.72 -8.60
N LEU A 625 -0.81 -3.97 -8.32
CA LEU A 625 -1.22 -5.12 -9.12
C LEU A 625 -2.75 -5.31 -9.12
N ALA A 626 -3.38 -5.28 -7.95
CA ALA A 626 -4.84 -5.46 -7.85
C ALA A 626 -5.61 -4.37 -8.61
N LYS A 627 -5.15 -3.11 -8.54
CA LYS A 627 -5.73 -2.00 -9.32
C LYS A 627 -5.43 -2.11 -10.81
N ARG A 628 -4.24 -2.56 -11.19
CA ARG A 628 -3.89 -2.82 -12.58
C ARG A 628 -4.74 -3.92 -13.21
N MET A 629 -5.07 -4.98 -12.47
CA MET A 629 -6.01 -6.02 -12.91
C MET A 629 -7.41 -5.46 -13.20
N GLN A 630 -7.89 -4.51 -12.39
CA GLN A 630 -9.16 -3.82 -12.63
C GLN A 630 -9.11 -3.00 -13.92
N HIS A 631 -8.00 -2.29 -14.18
CA HIS A 631 -7.79 -1.58 -15.46
C HIS A 631 -7.74 -2.54 -16.65
N TRP A 632 -7.04 -3.67 -16.52
CA TRP A 632 -6.97 -4.68 -17.59
C TRP A 632 -8.36 -5.19 -17.96
N ARG A 633 -9.18 -5.58 -16.99
CA ARG A 633 -10.56 -6.00 -17.26
C ARG A 633 -11.39 -4.88 -17.88
N ALA A 634 -11.31 -3.66 -17.36
CA ALA A 634 -12.02 -2.51 -17.90
C ALA A 634 -11.70 -2.26 -19.39
N MET A 635 -10.42 -2.30 -19.77
CA MET A 635 -10.01 -2.13 -21.17
C MET A 635 -10.54 -3.25 -22.08
N LEU A 636 -10.45 -4.51 -21.63
CA LEU A 636 -10.94 -5.65 -22.41
C LEU A 636 -12.46 -5.61 -22.61
N GLU A 637 -13.23 -5.25 -21.58
CA GLU A 637 -14.70 -5.17 -21.68
C GLU A 637 -15.15 -3.98 -22.53
N PHE A 638 -14.46 -2.84 -22.44
CA PHE A 638 -14.72 -1.68 -23.29
C PHE A 638 -14.39 -1.98 -24.76
N GLN A 639 -13.34 -2.76 -25.01
CA GLN A 639 -13.02 -3.25 -26.35
C GLN A 639 -14.05 -4.27 -26.84
N ALA A 640 -14.59 -5.10 -25.95
CA ALA A 640 -15.66 -6.06 -26.23
C ALA A 640 -17.07 -5.43 -26.36
N GLY A 641 -17.18 -4.10 -26.35
CA GLY A 641 -18.44 -3.38 -26.58
C GLY A 641 -19.30 -3.16 -25.32
N ALA A 642 -18.80 -3.45 -24.12
CA ALA A 642 -19.51 -3.14 -22.88
C ALA A 642 -19.39 -1.66 -22.50
N VAL A 643 -20.43 -1.12 -21.86
CA VAL A 643 -20.31 0.13 -21.10
C VAL A 643 -19.39 -0.10 -19.91
N VAL A 644 -18.36 0.73 -19.73
CA VAL A 644 -17.38 0.58 -18.65
C VAL A 644 -17.25 1.85 -17.83
N SER A 645 -18.00 1.94 -16.72
CA SER A 645 -17.91 3.07 -15.79
C SER A 645 -16.67 2.93 -14.91
N SER A 646 -15.57 3.53 -15.37
CA SER A 646 -14.26 3.46 -14.72
C SER A 646 -13.63 4.83 -14.73
N MET A 647 -13.79 5.55 -13.63
CA MET A 647 -13.43 6.95 -13.46
C MET A 647 -12.58 7.13 -12.21
N VAL A 648 -11.60 8.03 -12.28
CA VAL A 648 -10.64 8.24 -11.19
C VAL A 648 -11.33 8.98 -10.05
N ALA A 649 -11.33 8.37 -8.87
CA ALA A 649 -11.86 8.96 -7.64
C ALA A 649 -10.84 9.89 -6.97
N PRO A 650 -11.30 10.89 -6.20
CA PRO A 650 -10.41 11.80 -5.50
C PRO A 650 -9.77 11.12 -4.29
N SER A 651 -8.64 11.68 -3.83
CA SER A 651 -8.12 11.41 -2.50
C SER A 651 -9.21 11.73 -1.47
N THR A 652 -9.64 10.73 -0.72
CA THR A 652 -10.82 10.81 0.15
C THR A 652 -10.43 10.58 1.61
N ALA A 653 -10.84 11.50 2.48
CA ALA A 653 -10.62 11.46 3.91
C ALA A 653 -11.58 10.48 4.60
N THR A 654 -11.31 9.18 4.45
CA THR A 654 -12.06 8.11 5.12
C THR A 654 -11.52 7.84 6.52
N LEU A 655 -12.36 7.30 7.41
CA LEU A 655 -11.93 6.87 8.74
C LEU A 655 -10.75 5.89 8.70
N SER A 656 -10.73 4.99 7.71
CA SER A 656 -9.65 4.01 7.51
C SER A 656 -8.35 4.63 7.00
N VAL A 657 -8.35 5.86 6.48
CA VAL A 657 -7.10 6.58 6.13
C VAL A 657 -6.66 7.46 7.30
N LEU A 658 -7.59 8.21 7.89
CA LEU A 658 -7.30 9.21 8.91
C LEU A 658 -6.92 8.62 10.29
N HIS A 659 -7.13 7.32 10.53
CA HIS A 659 -6.68 6.68 11.77
C HIS A 659 -5.16 6.80 11.97
N ASN A 660 -4.39 6.95 10.89
CA ASN A 660 -2.98 7.29 10.95
C ASN A 660 -2.79 8.80 10.87
N LYS A 661 -2.34 9.39 11.99
CA LYS A 661 -2.17 10.85 12.14
C LYS A 661 -1.24 11.46 11.09
N SER A 662 -0.25 10.72 10.59
CA SER A 662 0.66 11.22 9.56
C SER A 662 -0.08 11.57 8.28
N PHE A 663 -1.07 10.76 7.86
CA PHE A 663 -1.87 11.08 6.66
C PHE A 663 -2.73 12.33 6.85
N ALA A 664 -3.26 12.55 8.05
CA ALA A 664 -4.01 13.78 8.35
C ALA A 664 -3.13 15.03 8.19
N TRP A 665 -1.88 14.99 8.66
CA TRP A 665 -0.93 16.10 8.50
C TRP A 665 -0.56 16.35 7.04
N VAL A 666 -0.28 15.28 6.29
CA VAL A 666 -0.03 15.36 4.85
C VAL A 666 -1.22 16.01 4.13
N TYR A 667 -2.45 15.53 4.39
CA TYR A 667 -3.66 16.09 3.79
C TYR A 667 -3.88 17.56 4.16
N GLY A 668 -3.45 18.01 5.35
CA GLY A 668 -3.49 19.42 5.73
C GLY A 668 -2.60 20.32 4.86
N GLY A 669 -1.47 19.82 4.36
CA GLY A 669 -0.57 20.59 3.49
C GLY A 669 -0.83 20.43 2.00
N MET A 670 -1.57 19.39 1.58
CA MET A 670 -1.86 19.11 0.17
C MET A 670 -2.59 20.24 -0.59
N PRO A 671 -3.48 21.06 0.01
CA PRO A 671 -4.09 22.20 -0.68
C PRO A 671 -3.10 23.21 -1.27
N TYR A 672 -1.90 23.31 -0.69
CA TYR A 672 -0.81 24.12 -1.24
C TYR A 672 -0.43 23.67 -2.66
N PHE A 673 -0.49 22.36 -2.92
CA PHE A 673 -0.19 21.74 -4.21
C PHE A 673 -1.44 21.55 -5.08
N LYS A 674 -2.48 22.38 -4.87
CA LYS A 674 -3.75 22.41 -5.63
C LYS A 674 -4.63 21.17 -5.47
N TYR A 675 -4.43 20.38 -4.42
CA TYR A 675 -5.31 19.26 -4.11
C TYR A 675 -6.55 19.73 -3.34
N GLU A 676 -7.70 19.14 -3.66
CA GLU A 676 -8.88 19.17 -2.80
C GLU A 676 -9.13 17.74 -2.30
N ILE A 677 -8.99 17.53 -0.98
CA ILE A 677 -9.27 16.24 -0.35
C ILE A 677 -10.77 16.16 -0.11
N PHE A 678 -11.42 15.13 -0.63
CA PHE A 678 -12.88 15.02 -0.50
C PHE A 678 -13.26 14.38 0.83
N LYS A 679 -14.39 14.79 1.38
CA LYS A 679 -15.04 14.07 2.47
C LYS A 679 -15.73 12.82 1.90
N GLN A 680 -15.81 11.76 2.70
CA GLN A 680 -16.33 10.45 2.26
C GLN A 680 -17.71 10.54 1.61
N ASP A 681 -18.64 11.30 2.20
CA ASP A 681 -20.01 11.43 1.69
C ASP A 681 -20.08 12.20 0.36
N THR A 682 -19.21 13.20 0.17
CA THR A 682 -19.07 13.92 -1.10
C THR A 682 -18.57 12.98 -2.19
N THR A 683 -17.50 12.21 -1.92
CA THR A 683 -16.99 11.20 -2.86
C THR A 683 -18.07 10.19 -3.21
N ASN A 684 -18.77 9.63 -2.22
CA ASN A 684 -19.83 8.65 -2.45
C ASN A 684 -20.92 9.18 -3.39
N ALA A 685 -21.36 10.43 -3.18
CA ALA A 685 -22.35 11.04 -4.05
C ALA A 685 -21.78 11.32 -5.45
N VAL A 686 -20.63 11.99 -5.57
CA VAL A 686 -20.08 12.33 -6.90
C VAL A 686 -19.77 11.08 -7.73
N MET A 687 -19.16 10.06 -7.15
CA MET A 687 -18.85 8.82 -7.87
C MET A 687 -20.10 8.02 -8.23
N ALA A 688 -21.15 8.04 -7.38
CA ALA A 688 -22.44 7.46 -7.73
C ALA A 688 -23.10 8.21 -8.89
N ALA A 689 -22.99 9.54 -8.95
CA ALA A 689 -23.50 10.34 -10.06
C ALA A 689 -22.85 9.94 -11.39
N MET A 690 -21.52 9.80 -11.41
CA MET A 690 -20.78 9.37 -12.60
C MET A 690 -21.25 7.98 -13.07
N LEU A 691 -21.39 7.03 -12.13
CA LEU A 691 -21.90 5.69 -12.44
C LEU A 691 -23.31 5.74 -13.07
N MET A 692 -24.22 6.52 -12.48
CA MET A 692 -25.59 6.67 -12.97
C MET A 692 -25.60 7.30 -14.36
N HIS A 693 -24.80 8.34 -14.57
CA HIS A 693 -24.62 8.97 -15.88
C HIS A 693 -24.20 7.94 -16.92
N ASP A 694 -23.21 7.10 -16.64
CA ASP A 694 -22.69 6.14 -17.62
C ASP A 694 -23.68 5.02 -17.96
N ILE A 695 -24.52 4.62 -16.99
CA ILE A 695 -25.58 3.63 -17.20
C ILE A 695 -26.75 4.22 -18.01
N LEU A 696 -27.06 5.50 -17.78
CA LEU A 696 -28.29 6.11 -18.27
C LEU A 696 -28.10 6.90 -19.57
N ASN A 697 -26.97 7.61 -19.71
CA ASN A 697 -26.68 8.47 -20.84
C ASN A 697 -26.02 7.68 -21.98
N LYS A 698 -26.74 7.58 -23.10
CA LYS A 698 -26.23 6.90 -24.31
C LYS A 698 -25.01 7.60 -24.90
N ASP A 699 -24.82 8.90 -24.65
CA ASP A 699 -23.71 9.73 -25.12
C ASP A 699 -22.46 9.70 -24.21
N SER A 700 -22.49 8.92 -23.12
CA SER A 700 -21.35 8.84 -22.18
C SER A 700 -20.05 8.40 -22.89
N PRO A 701 -18.87 8.96 -22.52
CA PRO A 701 -17.57 8.47 -22.99
C PRO A 701 -17.28 7.03 -22.57
N LYS A 702 -17.98 6.52 -21.56
CA LYS A 702 -17.87 5.14 -21.08
C LYS A 702 -18.67 4.14 -21.91
N ASN A 703 -19.45 4.61 -22.88
CA ASN A 703 -20.10 3.77 -23.89
C ASN A 703 -19.19 3.67 -25.13
N PRO A 704 -18.75 2.45 -25.53
CA PRO A 704 -17.83 2.27 -26.64
C PRO A 704 -18.41 2.69 -28.00
N ALA A 705 -19.72 2.84 -28.13
CA ALA A 705 -20.35 3.43 -29.32
C ALA A 705 -19.89 4.88 -29.57
N ASN A 706 -19.38 5.58 -28.54
CA ASN A 706 -18.97 6.98 -28.61
C ASN A 706 -17.45 7.18 -28.66
N LYS A 707 -16.64 6.12 -28.90
CA LYS A 707 -15.18 6.21 -28.96
C LYS A 707 -14.69 7.35 -29.85
N ALA A 708 -15.22 7.44 -31.07
CA ALA A 708 -14.85 8.49 -32.02
C ALA A 708 -15.25 9.89 -31.54
N LYS A 709 -16.44 10.05 -30.94
CA LYS A 709 -16.95 11.32 -30.41
C LYS A 709 -16.09 11.87 -29.28
N HIS A 710 -15.50 10.99 -28.47
CA HIS A 710 -14.67 11.37 -27.32
C HIS A 710 -13.18 11.14 -27.54
N HIS A 711 -12.76 10.92 -28.79
CA HIS A 711 -11.36 10.73 -29.18
C HIS A 711 -10.61 9.61 -28.41
N ILE A 712 -11.33 8.53 -28.08
CA ILE A 712 -10.79 7.34 -27.43
C ILE A 712 -10.38 6.34 -28.52
N GLU A 713 -9.13 6.41 -28.94
CA GLU A 713 -8.57 5.55 -29.98
C GLU A 713 -7.94 4.28 -29.38
N ASN A 714 -7.28 4.43 -28.24
CA ASN A 714 -6.72 3.33 -27.46
C ASN A 714 -7.57 3.10 -26.21
N PRO A 715 -7.96 1.85 -25.86
CA PRO A 715 -8.79 1.57 -24.69
C PRO A 715 -8.21 2.07 -23.36
N ILE A 716 -6.89 2.30 -23.26
CA ILE A 716 -6.30 2.91 -22.06
C ILE A 716 -6.70 4.39 -21.87
N GLU A 717 -7.09 5.08 -22.95
CA GLU A 717 -7.59 6.45 -22.90
C GLU A 717 -8.99 6.53 -22.26
N LEU A 718 -9.69 5.40 -22.07
CA LEU A 718 -10.93 5.34 -21.31
C LEU A 718 -10.79 6.00 -19.93
N PHE A 719 -9.63 5.83 -19.29
CA PHE A 719 -9.38 6.34 -17.93
C PHE A 719 -9.13 7.85 -17.88
N SER A 720 -8.91 8.52 -19.01
CA SER A 720 -8.71 9.98 -19.08
C SER A 720 -10.02 10.77 -18.92
N THR A 721 -11.16 10.11 -19.13
CA THR A 721 -12.49 10.74 -19.15
C THR A 721 -13.19 10.70 -17.81
N GLN A 722 -13.96 11.75 -17.51
CA GLN A 722 -14.77 11.96 -16.31
C GLN A 722 -13.98 11.83 -14.99
N ALA A 723 -12.71 12.21 -14.99
CA ALA A 723 -11.85 12.06 -13.83
C ALA A 723 -12.19 13.08 -12.72
N VAL A 724 -12.36 12.59 -11.49
CA VAL A 724 -12.61 13.38 -10.26
C VAL A 724 -11.35 13.35 -9.42
N HIS A 725 -10.19 13.61 -10.01
CA HIS A 725 -8.87 13.32 -9.42
C HIS A 725 -8.46 14.24 -8.25
N GLY A 726 -9.33 15.14 -7.81
CA GLY A 726 -9.10 16.02 -6.66
C GLY A 726 -7.92 16.97 -6.84
N GLY A 727 -7.61 17.37 -8.08
CA GLY A 727 -6.43 18.18 -8.41
C GLY A 727 -5.15 17.41 -8.73
N LEU A 728 -5.10 16.08 -8.50
CA LEU A 728 -3.86 15.30 -8.67
C LEU A 728 -3.22 15.46 -10.05
N TRP A 729 -4.00 15.40 -11.14
CA TRP A 729 -3.46 15.44 -12.50
C TRP A 729 -2.91 16.81 -12.89
N ARG A 730 -3.43 17.87 -12.25
CA ARG A 730 -3.07 19.27 -12.51
C ARG A 730 -2.08 19.80 -11.49
N SER A 731 -1.70 18.98 -10.51
CA SER A 731 -0.71 19.32 -9.49
C SER A 731 0.68 19.46 -10.10
N PRO A 732 1.53 20.38 -9.63
CA PRO A 732 2.88 20.55 -10.14
C PRO A 732 3.82 19.37 -9.86
N TYR A 733 3.57 18.63 -8.77
CA TYR A 733 4.49 17.61 -8.27
C TYR A 733 3.81 16.25 -8.10
N LYS A 734 4.59 15.18 -8.31
CA LYS A 734 4.14 13.79 -8.10
C LYS A 734 3.71 13.60 -6.65
N VAL A 735 2.60 12.88 -6.46
CA VAL A 735 2.01 12.63 -5.14
C VAL A 735 2.98 11.99 -4.13
N ASP A 736 3.86 11.10 -4.59
CA ASP A 736 4.84 10.39 -3.74
C ASP A 736 6.03 11.29 -3.34
N SER A 737 6.13 12.49 -3.92
CA SER A 737 7.24 13.44 -3.68
C SER A 737 6.84 14.64 -2.82
N ILE A 738 5.56 14.75 -2.44
CA ILE A 738 5.04 15.88 -1.67
C ILE A 738 4.71 15.54 -0.22
N GLY A 739 4.70 14.27 0.18
CA GLY A 739 4.19 13.83 1.50
C GLY A 739 4.84 14.57 2.68
N GLU A 740 6.15 14.44 2.83
CA GLU A 740 6.92 15.07 3.91
C GLU A 740 6.84 16.61 3.83
N VAL A 741 6.89 17.16 2.63
CA VAL A 741 6.80 18.61 2.41
C VAL A 741 5.42 19.14 2.81
N SER A 742 4.34 18.43 2.48
CA SER A 742 2.99 18.78 2.90
C SER A 742 2.83 18.73 4.42
N ALA A 743 3.39 17.72 5.09
CA ALA A 743 3.37 17.67 6.54
C ALA A 743 4.11 18.88 7.16
N LEU A 744 5.28 19.25 6.62
CA LEU A 744 6.03 20.43 7.06
C LEU A 744 5.25 21.74 6.83
N ILE A 745 4.63 21.91 5.66
CA ILE A 745 3.77 23.07 5.35
C ILE A 745 2.62 23.18 6.36
N TYR A 746 1.98 22.05 6.69
CA TYR A 746 0.93 22.01 7.69
C TYR A 746 1.43 22.49 9.06
N PHE A 747 2.53 21.95 9.57
CA PHE A 747 3.08 22.40 10.86
C PHE A 747 3.58 23.85 10.85
N ALA A 748 4.18 24.31 9.76
CA ALA A 748 4.58 25.71 9.60
C ALA A 748 3.36 26.65 9.66
N SER A 749 2.22 26.23 9.08
CA SER A 749 0.98 27.01 9.14
C SER A 749 0.44 27.15 10.57
N LEU A 750 0.61 26.14 11.42
CA LEU A 750 0.24 26.18 12.84
C LEU A 750 1.19 27.04 13.67
N ALA A 751 2.48 27.07 13.30
CA ALA A 751 3.50 27.87 13.97
C ALA A 751 3.45 29.37 13.60
N LYS A 752 2.90 29.72 12.43
CA LYS A 752 2.82 31.09 11.91
C LYS A 752 2.32 32.15 12.92
N PRO A 753 1.21 31.97 13.65
CA PRO A 753 0.75 32.98 14.62
C PRO A 753 1.74 33.19 15.77
N TYR A 754 2.43 32.13 16.21
CA TYR A 754 3.45 32.22 17.26
C TYR A 754 4.70 32.92 16.74
N LEU A 755 5.16 32.59 15.54
CA LEU A 755 6.30 33.27 14.92
C LEU A 755 6.01 34.75 14.74
N LEU A 756 4.84 35.13 14.23
CA LEU A 756 4.42 36.54 14.12
C LEU A 756 4.34 37.23 15.47
N PHE A 757 3.83 36.56 16.51
CA PHE A 757 3.81 37.09 17.87
C PHE A 757 5.22 37.32 18.42
N PHE A 758 6.13 36.35 18.29
CA PHE A 758 7.52 36.49 18.74
C PHE A 758 8.30 37.52 17.93
N SER A 759 8.07 37.63 16.62
CA SER A 759 8.66 38.67 15.77
C SER A 759 8.15 40.06 16.16
N ALA A 760 6.84 40.21 16.37
CA ALA A 760 6.25 41.47 16.83
C ALA A 760 6.73 41.83 18.24
N ALA A 761 6.84 40.86 19.14
CA ALA A 761 7.39 41.05 20.48
C ALA A 761 8.88 41.42 20.45
N ALA A 762 9.68 40.81 19.56
CA ALA A 762 11.09 41.15 19.38
C ALA A 762 11.28 42.56 18.78
N VAL A 763 10.43 42.95 17.82
CA VAL A 763 10.42 44.32 17.26
C VAL A 763 9.98 45.33 18.32
N ALA A 764 8.93 45.03 19.09
CA ALA A 764 8.47 45.88 20.19
C ALA A 764 9.54 46.01 21.30
N TRP A 765 10.24 44.93 21.62
CA TRP A 765 11.37 44.93 22.56
C TRP A 765 12.57 45.73 22.05
N SER A 766 12.80 45.79 20.74
CA SER A 766 13.87 46.60 20.14
C SER A 766 13.55 48.11 20.04
N LEU A 767 12.30 48.49 20.34
CA LEU A 767 11.81 49.87 20.32
C LEU A 767 11.68 50.48 21.74
N TYR A 768 11.99 49.71 22.78
CA TYR A 768 12.24 50.14 24.16
C TYR A 768 13.73 50.01 24.47
#